data_AF-A0AA39M7J3-F1
#
_entry.id   AF-A0AA39M7J3-F1
#
_cell.length_a   1.000
_cell.length_b   1.000
_cell.length_c   1.000
_cell.angle_alpha   90.00
_cell.angle_beta   90.00
_cell.angle_gamma   90.00
#
_symmetry.space_group_name_H-M   'P 1'
#
loop_
_entity.id
_entity.type
_entity.pdbx_description
1 polymer ?
#
loop_
_entity_poly.entity_id
_entity_poly.type
_entity_poly.pdbx_seq_one_letter_code
_entity_poly.pdbx_strand_id
1 'polypeptide(L)'
;MTTRPFRDCRRLAVESRQKMFDDLIQKKELPEEGWSEQLIEQFVVYLANMDTNNRIDLTPIGAGEREGRVVAPLVARLHMNMSHGIGRSGNLTECQPKAQGSSMMAQIANEFALQTIKLMGVRSCKGALIVPMATGMALSLCLSSWRRSRPEAKYVIFSRIDQKSCFKSILFAGYEPLIVDLIRDDHTDSLQTNIDGIRRVIRDRPEQILAVMTTTSCFAPRAPDDLVEVAKLCSEFGLFHLVNNAYGLQSPKCVEFLEEARQEGRIDAFVQSTDKNFLIPVGGAVIGTFKKSKAEAIAQFYPGRASAIPSRDFAITCLYLGKSGWHALLQQREKLFEVMKTKLRSFAETINEKVLDIPENLISLAMSLKTIPSEKQTLFGSILFSRGITGARVVPSTAAKKSIEGYEFVNFGSHTSEQHDGYLNIACGIGMTAAEVDELFTRLQDNYKRFLRKEALGNENQVANDAGTENRPLVDAVLSCCCYRCRDSVAANATSSRASGNDAQKAFLVPLPYPRTVMESLVPVGETAPFPADMSKCEFASELISVVGHCMVPYGDCVIVWGGYYRKRAGESVYLPPYQINILPYGREELWVCYDCRDGIVPFPTTSATAMIWRRNLLIFGGSARFPQEVTRVVNDIFLLNLDTGIWSRPRDNIGEKKPPPRDKATGWEFDDKCYFFGGYGDSPDFILDTFQHLEKFFAYPSDFVYCGNDPRLAWNRQLLMFDSEWHILTQGGNVPLARAAASSTLVPHESTVYLFGGRLQSDRLNDLYALDLISLIWRQIIIDGPCGRSWCTLTYVPKQGEEQDYCFLYGGIDTESNPLSDCWRLKIGDRENIRWEEEAKYTAPCPRLWHSACYIGGQIIVFGGMASNPFDRSDQNSARYLNDIWRYDVSPKSLKALCCMNISYHFLDLLSHWNITSISDKAIWSVVLREIKAYFRSQKDLNGRKLCWTHLPLQLRSLAEYVFRQKSRYANRKIRRLLELCSSPR
;
A
#
# COMPACT_ATOMS: atom_id res chain seq x y z
N MET A 1 -17.17 -25.46 44.51
CA MET A 1 -17.59 -24.03 44.38
C MET A 1 -19.02 -23.85 44.92
N THR A 2 -19.22 -24.16 46.20
CA THR A 2 -20.56 -24.31 46.81
C THR A 2 -20.62 -23.59 48.15
N THR A 3 -20.29 -22.30 48.15
CA THR A 3 -20.54 -21.41 49.28
C THR A 3 -21.51 -20.33 48.82
N ARG A 4 -22.65 -20.22 49.52
CA ARG A 4 -23.76 -19.28 49.25
C ARG A 4 -23.29 -17.84 48.92
N PRO A 5 -22.28 -17.27 49.61
CA PRO A 5 -21.77 -15.93 49.31
C PRO A 5 -21.19 -15.77 47.89
N PHE A 6 -20.49 -16.77 47.36
CA PHE A 6 -19.93 -16.68 46.00
C PHE A 6 -21.02 -16.76 44.92
N ARG A 7 -22.08 -17.52 45.17
CA ARG A 7 -23.26 -17.57 44.29
C ARG A 7 -24.00 -16.24 44.29
N ASP A 8 -24.14 -15.61 45.45
CA ASP A 8 -24.80 -14.31 45.59
C ASP A 8 -23.99 -13.19 44.93
N CYS A 9 -22.66 -13.14 45.14
CA CYS A 9 -21.79 -12.18 44.46
C CYS A 9 -21.82 -12.34 42.93
N ARG A 10 -21.77 -13.58 42.42
CA ARG A 10 -21.90 -13.85 40.97
C ARG A 10 -23.25 -13.37 40.43
N ARG A 11 -24.33 -13.70 41.14
CA ARG A 11 -25.70 -13.30 40.75
C ARG A 11 -25.83 -11.78 40.69
N LEU A 12 -25.38 -11.07 41.72
CA LEU A 12 -25.40 -9.61 41.77
C LEU A 12 -24.60 -8.97 40.63
N ALA A 13 -23.43 -9.52 40.29
CA ALA A 13 -22.62 -9.00 39.17
C ALA A 13 -23.27 -9.22 37.80
N VAL A 14 -23.98 -10.34 37.59
CA VAL A 14 -24.73 -10.61 36.35
C VAL A 14 -25.97 -9.74 36.25
N GLU A 15 -26.76 -9.65 37.33
CA GLU A 15 -27.97 -8.82 37.41
C GLU A 15 -27.65 -7.33 37.18
N SER A 16 -26.55 -6.84 37.75
CA SER A 16 -26.09 -5.47 37.53
C SER A 16 -25.80 -5.18 36.05
N ARG A 17 -25.06 -6.07 35.36
CA ARG A 17 -24.77 -5.92 33.93
C ARG A 17 -26.02 -6.03 33.06
N GLN A 18 -26.88 -7.01 33.34
CA GLN A 18 -28.13 -7.19 32.59
C GLN A 18 -29.02 -5.95 32.73
N LYS A 19 -29.11 -5.39 33.94
CA LYS A 19 -29.82 -4.13 34.18
C LYS A 19 -29.27 -2.98 33.34
N MET A 20 -27.95 -2.86 33.19
CA MET A 20 -27.35 -1.83 32.31
C MET A 20 -27.77 -2.01 30.85
N PHE A 21 -27.83 -3.24 30.35
CA PHE A 21 -28.26 -3.53 28.97
C PHE A 21 -29.75 -3.24 28.78
N ASP A 22 -30.59 -3.68 29.73
CA ASP A 22 -32.03 -3.45 29.70
C ASP A 22 -32.36 -1.95 29.79
N ASP A 23 -31.68 -1.22 30.68
CA ASP A 23 -31.79 0.23 30.81
C ASP A 23 -31.43 0.92 29.49
N LEU A 24 -30.32 0.53 28.84
CA LEU A 24 -29.91 1.11 27.56
C LEU A 24 -30.92 0.79 26.44
N ILE A 25 -31.42 -0.44 26.37
CA ILE A 25 -32.40 -0.85 25.35
C ILE A 25 -33.73 -0.12 25.52
N GLN A 26 -34.18 0.04 26.77
CA GLN A 26 -35.45 0.69 27.09
C GLN A 26 -35.38 2.20 26.86
N LYS A 27 -34.33 2.85 27.37
CA LYS A 27 -34.19 4.32 27.34
C LYS A 27 -33.60 4.81 26.02
N LYS A 28 -32.71 4.02 25.41
CA LYS A 28 -31.92 4.38 24.21
C LYS A 28 -31.14 5.69 24.41
N GLU A 29 -30.76 5.97 25.65
CA GLU A 29 -30.07 7.20 26.04
C GLU A 29 -28.57 7.02 25.93
N LEU A 30 -27.91 8.04 25.39
CA LEU A 30 -26.46 8.10 25.31
C LEU A 30 -25.90 8.17 26.75
N PRO A 31 -24.95 7.30 27.14
CA PRO A 31 -24.42 7.32 28.50
C PRO A 31 -23.63 8.61 28.74
N GLU A 32 -23.62 9.07 30.00
CA GLU A 32 -22.86 10.27 30.36
C GLU A 32 -21.36 10.06 30.14
N GLU A 33 -20.85 8.95 30.68
CA GLU A 33 -19.47 8.50 30.50
C GLU A 33 -19.40 7.29 29.56
N GLY A 34 -18.27 7.17 28.86
CA GLY A 34 -17.98 6.05 27.98
C GLY A 34 -17.99 4.69 28.71
N TRP A 35 -18.52 3.68 28.03
CA TRP A 35 -18.43 2.28 28.47
C TRP A 35 -17.06 1.70 28.15
N SER A 36 -16.61 0.73 28.94
CA SER A 36 -15.39 -0.01 28.62
C SER A 36 -15.58 -0.91 27.39
N GLU A 37 -14.50 -1.17 26.67
CA GLU A 37 -14.53 -2.01 25.46
C GLU A 37 -15.17 -3.39 25.72
N GLN A 38 -14.87 -4.00 26.88
CA GLN A 38 -15.42 -5.31 27.25
C GLN A 38 -16.93 -5.26 27.46
N LEU A 39 -17.47 -4.16 28.02
CA LEU A 39 -18.90 -4.02 28.22
C LEU A 39 -19.63 -3.78 26.89
N ILE A 40 -19.03 -2.99 25.99
CA ILE A 40 -19.54 -2.75 24.64
C ILE A 40 -19.57 -4.06 23.84
N GLU A 41 -18.48 -4.83 23.85
CA GLU A 41 -18.42 -6.12 23.14
C GLU A 41 -19.50 -7.07 23.66
N GLN A 42 -19.66 -7.17 24.99
CA GLN A 42 -20.72 -7.99 25.60
C GLN A 42 -22.13 -7.52 25.17
N PHE A 43 -22.36 -6.22 25.10
CA PHE A 43 -23.63 -5.66 24.66
C PHE A 43 -23.93 -5.98 23.18
N VAL A 44 -22.93 -5.83 22.30
CA VAL A 44 -23.10 -6.14 20.87
C VAL A 44 -23.33 -7.63 20.67
N VAL A 45 -22.60 -8.51 21.37
CA VAL A 45 -22.82 -9.96 21.34
C VAL A 45 -24.20 -10.32 21.90
N TYR A 46 -24.63 -9.65 22.97
CA TYR A 46 -25.97 -9.82 23.55
C TYR A 46 -27.06 -9.54 22.51
N LEU A 47 -26.96 -8.42 21.77
CA LEU A 47 -27.87 -8.11 20.67
C LEU A 47 -27.74 -9.13 19.53
N ALA A 48 -26.53 -9.47 19.09
CA ALA A 48 -26.32 -10.41 17.98
C ALA A 48 -26.97 -11.77 18.22
N ASN A 49 -26.97 -12.26 19.46
CA ASN A 49 -27.61 -13.53 19.84
C ASN A 49 -29.15 -13.50 19.77
N MET A 50 -29.77 -12.32 19.62
CA MET A 50 -31.21 -12.18 19.38
C MET A 50 -31.59 -12.35 17.91
N ASP A 51 -30.61 -12.31 17.00
CA ASP A 51 -30.86 -12.58 15.58
C ASP A 51 -31.00 -14.09 15.36
N THR A 52 -31.99 -14.48 14.54
CA THR A 52 -32.37 -15.89 14.39
C THR A 52 -31.22 -16.78 13.88
N ASN A 53 -30.30 -16.23 13.09
CA ASN A 53 -29.11 -16.94 12.60
C ASN A 53 -28.07 -17.26 13.68
N ASN A 54 -28.19 -16.69 14.88
CA ASN A 54 -27.23 -16.83 15.99
C ASN A 54 -27.84 -17.50 17.24
N ARG A 55 -29.07 -18.02 17.14
CA ARG A 55 -29.73 -18.67 18.27
C ARG A 55 -28.89 -19.86 18.75
N ILE A 56 -28.65 -19.90 20.05
CA ILE A 56 -27.85 -20.94 20.71
C ILE A 56 -28.72 -21.98 21.44
N ASP A 57 -29.97 -21.62 21.75
CA ASP A 57 -30.93 -22.46 22.47
C ASP A 57 -31.64 -23.46 21.55
N LEU A 58 -31.57 -23.25 20.24
CA LEU A 58 -32.08 -24.14 19.21
C LEU A 58 -31.21 -24.05 17.96
N THR A 59 -31.14 -25.12 17.18
CA THR A 59 -30.44 -25.11 15.89
C THR A 59 -31.30 -24.39 14.86
N PRO A 60 -30.88 -23.23 14.31
CA PRO A 60 -31.67 -22.52 13.31
C PRO A 60 -31.70 -23.31 12.00
N ILE A 61 -32.91 -23.63 11.51
CA ILE A 61 -33.13 -24.23 10.20
C ILE A 61 -33.68 -23.15 9.27
N GLY A 62 -32.84 -22.62 8.40
CA GLY A 62 -33.24 -21.61 7.41
C GLY A 62 -33.75 -22.26 6.13
N ALA A 63 -35.06 -22.21 5.88
CA ALA A 63 -35.70 -22.70 4.65
C ALA A 63 -35.91 -21.60 3.57
N GLY A 64 -35.45 -20.37 3.83
CA GLY A 64 -35.50 -19.25 2.90
C GLY A 64 -34.19 -19.01 2.15
N GLU A 65 -34.22 -18.02 1.26
CA GLU A 65 -33.10 -17.55 0.46
C GLU A 65 -32.21 -16.53 1.19
N ARG A 66 -32.75 -15.85 2.22
CA ARG A 66 -32.05 -14.81 2.99
C ARG A 66 -32.02 -15.11 4.49
N GLU A 67 -31.24 -16.13 4.85
CA GLU A 67 -31.17 -16.72 6.20
C GLU A 67 -29.93 -16.28 7.00
N GLY A 68 -29.22 -15.23 6.56
CA GLY A 68 -28.09 -14.69 7.32
C GLY A 68 -26.85 -15.61 7.38
N ARG A 69 -26.73 -16.56 6.45
CA ARG A 69 -25.60 -17.50 6.37
C ARG A 69 -24.31 -16.77 5.97
N VAL A 70 -23.21 -17.00 6.70
CA VAL A 70 -21.89 -16.42 6.42
C VAL A 70 -20.85 -17.53 6.26
N VAL A 71 -20.18 -17.58 5.10
CA VAL A 71 -19.22 -18.65 4.77
C VAL A 71 -17.85 -18.45 5.43
N ALA A 72 -17.37 -17.21 5.46
CA ALA A 72 -16.04 -16.89 5.98
C ALA A 72 -16.12 -16.52 7.48
N PRO A 73 -15.45 -17.26 8.39
CA PRO A 73 -15.48 -16.95 9.82
C PRO A 73 -14.91 -15.58 10.19
N LEU A 74 -13.96 -15.07 9.38
CA LEU A 74 -13.44 -13.71 9.57
C LEU A 74 -14.53 -12.66 9.30
N VAL A 75 -15.33 -12.83 8.24
CA VAL A 75 -16.43 -11.91 7.91
C VAL A 75 -17.50 -11.93 8.99
N ALA A 76 -17.84 -13.11 9.52
CA ALA A 76 -18.78 -13.24 10.62
C ALA A 76 -18.32 -12.47 11.87
N ARG A 77 -17.05 -12.61 12.26
CA ARG A 77 -16.46 -11.89 13.40
C ARG A 77 -16.31 -10.38 13.15
N LEU A 78 -15.87 -9.97 11.96
CA LEU A 78 -15.80 -8.54 11.58
C LEU A 78 -17.16 -7.86 11.68
N HIS A 79 -18.24 -8.61 11.47
CA HIS A 79 -19.62 -8.14 11.56
C HIS A 79 -20.32 -8.47 12.89
N MET A 80 -19.59 -8.98 13.89
CA MET A 80 -20.13 -9.41 15.19
C MET A 80 -21.35 -10.34 15.06
N ASN A 81 -21.35 -11.19 14.03
CA ASN A 81 -22.44 -12.10 13.63
C ASN A 81 -23.79 -11.42 13.25
N MET A 82 -23.83 -10.10 13.07
CA MET A 82 -25.03 -9.37 12.65
C MET A 82 -25.16 -9.35 11.12
N SER A 83 -25.71 -10.41 10.53
CA SER A 83 -25.68 -10.64 9.07
C SER A 83 -26.95 -10.28 8.31
N HIS A 84 -28.05 -9.97 9.00
CA HIS A 84 -29.36 -9.76 8.36
C HIS A 84 -29.61 -8.35 7.82
N GLY A 85 -28.73 -7.39 8.15
CA GLY A 85 -28.89 -5.98 7.83
C GLY A 85 -29.98 -5.29 8.65
N ILE A 86 -30.34 -4.07 8.25
CA ILE A 86 -31.38 -3.24 8.88
C ILE A 86 -32.58 -3.06 7.96
N GLY A 87 -33.77 -2.86 8.56
CA GLY A 87 -35.02 -2.61 7.85
C GLY A 87 -35.69 -3.85 7.26
N ARG A 88 -36.73 -3.58 6.46
CA ARG A 88 -37.52 -4.56 5.69
C ARG A 88 -37.61 -4.15 4.23
N SER A 89 -38.31 -4.95 3.43
CA SER A 89 -38.41 -4.76 1.97
C SER A 89 -38.93 -3.38 1.55
N GLY A 90 -39.71 -2.69 2.39
CA GLY A 90 -40.32 -1.39 2.05
C GLY A 90 -40.01 -0.23 3.00
N ASN A 91 -39.19 -0.42 4.05
CA ASN A 91 -38.88 0.65 5.00
C ASN A 91 -37.61 0.34 5.79
N LEU A 92 -36.70 1.30 5.85
CA LEU A 92 -35.42 1.18 6.52
C LEU A 92 -35.52 1.07 8.05
N THR A 93 -36.57 1.63 8.66
CA THR A 93 -36.73 1.66 10.14
C THR A 93 -37.64 0.56 10.69
N GLU A 94 -38.22 -0.28 9.83
CA GLU A 94 -39.07 -1.39 10.28
C GLU A 94 -38.27 -2.49 10.99
N CYS A 95 -38.78 -2.95 12.14
CA CYS A 95 -38.21 -4.08 12.87
C CYS A 95 -38.24 -5.35 12.01
N GLN A 96 -37.09 -6.00 11.89
CA GLN A 96 -36.93 -7.27 11.20
C GLN A 96 -37.21 -8.44 12.16
N PRO A 97 -38.30 -9.22 11.98
CA PRO A 97 -38.61 -10.33 12.90
C PRO A 97 -37.51 -11.40 12.98
N LYS A 98 -36.77 -11.62 11.89
CA LYS A 98 -35.63 -12.55 11.85
C LYS A 98 -34.35 -11.99 12.49
N ALA A 99 -34.30 -10.69 12.78
CA ALA A 99 -33.10 -9.98 13.20
C ALA A 99 -33.43 -8.88 14.22
N GLN A 100 -33.93 -9.31 15.38
CA GLN A 100 -34.36 -8.40 16.44
C GLN A 100 -33.18 -7.60 16.99
N GLY A 101 -32.01 -8.24 17.17
CA GLY A 101 -30.79 -7.59 17.62
C GLY A 101 -30.28 -6.54 16.64
N SER A 102 -30.23 -6.88 15.35
CA SER A 102 -29.89 -5.92 14.29
C SER A 102 -30.87 -4.74 14.23
N SER A 103 -32.17 -5.00 14.44
CA SER A 103 -33.19 -3.95 14.49
C SER A 103 -33.01 -3.03 15.70
N MET A 104 -32.72 -3.59 16.88
CA MET A 104 -32.47 -2.84 18.10
C MET A 104 -31.20 -1.99 17.99
N MET A 105 -30.12 -2.55 17.44
CA MET A 105 -28.89 -1.81 17.16
C MET A 105 -29.15 -0.58 16.27
N ALA A 106 -29.93 -0.75 15.19
CA ALA A 106 -30.27 0.35 14.29
C ALA A 106 -31.11 1.43 14.98
N GLN A 107 -32.07 1.04 15.84
CA GLN A 107 -32.89 1.97 16.60
C GLN A 107 -32.06 2.75 17.63
N ILE A 108 -31.18 2.07 18.37
CA ILE A 108 -30.26 2.71 19.31
C ILE A 108 -29.37 3.70 18.55
N ALA A 109 -28.81 3.30 17.41
CA ALA A 109 -27.96 4.17 16.62
C ALA A 109 -28.69 5.43 16.12
N ASN A 110 -29.95 5.33 15.70
CA ASN A 110 -30.76 6.49 15.30
C ASN A 110 -31.07 7.43 16.48
N GLU A 111 -31.39 6.89 17.66
CA GLU A 111 -31.64 7.70 18.87
C GLU A 111 -30.35 8.35 19.39
N PHE A 112 -29.23 7.63 19.32
CA PHE A 112 -27.92 8.19 19.60
C PHE A 112 -27.56 9.30 18.60
N ALA A 113 -27.85 9.11 17.31
CA ALA A 113 -27.60 10.15 16.31
C ALA A 113 -28.40 11.41 16.61
N LEU A 114 -29.67 11.27 17.03
CA LEU A 114 -30.49 12.41 17.46
C LEU A 114 -29.91 13.11 18.70
N GLN A 115 -29.50 12.35 19.71
CA GLN A 115 -28.92 12.90 20.94
C GLN A 115 -27.56 13.55 20.69
N THR A 116 -26.68 12.93 19.91
CA THR A 116 -25.38 13.49 19.53
C THR A 116 -25.54 14.76 18.69
N ILE A 117 -26.48 14.80 17.73
CA ILE A 117 -26.78 16.04 16.97
C ILE A 117 -27.22 17.17 17.91
N LYS A 118 -28.07 16.88 18.90
CA LYS A 118 -28.49 17.87 19.90
C LYS A 118 -27.35 18.30 20.82
N LEU A 119 -26.49 17.36 21.22
CA LEU A 119 -25.31 17.60 22.04
C LEU A 119 -24.31 18.50 21.31
N MET A 120 -24.11 18.26 20.00
CA MET A 120 -23.27 19.09 19.14
C MET A 120 -23.89 20.48 18.86
N GLY A 121 -25.14 20.71 19.26
CA GLY A 121 -25.75 22.03 19.38
C GLY A 121 -27.03 22.25 18.56
N VAL A 122 -27.42 21.32 17.67
CA VAL A 122 -28.70 21.43 16.93
C VAL A 122 -29.86 20.93 17.81
N ARG A 123 -30.14 21.67 18.88
CA ARG A 123 -31.09 21.33 19.96
C ARG A 123 -32.52 21.14 19.44
N SER A 124 -32.91 21.85 18.39
CA SER A 124 -34.25 21.78 17.80
C SER A 124 -34.47 20.55 16.92
N CYS A 125 -33.43 19.76 16.62
CA CYS A 125 -33.54 18.52 15.86
C CYS A 125 -34.55 17.56 16.52
N LYS A 126 -35.44 16.95 15.72
CA LYS A 126 -36.51 16.05 16.22
C LYS A 126 -36.45 14.64 15.61
N GLY A 127 -35.73 14.44 14.52
CA GLY A 127 -35.55 13.13 13.92
C GLY A 127 -34.17 13.00 13.29
N ALA A 128 -33.52 11.86 13.51
CA ALA A 128 -32.25 11.51 12.89
C ALA A 128 -32.34 10.09 12.31
N LEU A 129 -31.78 9.91 11.12
CA LEU A 129 -31.76 8.63 10.42
C LEU A 129 -30.34 8.36 9.92
N ILE A 130 -29.73 7.27 10.41
CA ILE A 130 -28.49 6.75 9.85
C ILE A 130 -28.84 5.95 8.60
N VAL A 131 -28.20 6.30 7.48
CA VAL A 131 -28.31 5.57 6.22
C VAL A 131 -26.94 5.05 5.82
N PRO A 132 -26.82 3.78 5.35
CA PRO A 132 -25.53 3.20 4.98
C PRO A 132 -25.14 3.57 3.55
N MET A 133 -25.10 4.87 3.31
CA MET A 133 -24.61 5.48 2.08
C MET A 133 -23.86 6.75 2.43
N ALA A 134 -22.82 7.09 1.65
CA ALA A 134 -22.12 8.36 1.82
C ALA A 134 -23.04 9.58 1.60
N THR A 135 -22.64 10.75 2.09
CA THR A 135 -23.44 11.99 2.09
C THR A 135 -24.09 12.32 0.74
N GLY A 136 -23.37 12.20 -0.38
CA GLY A 136 -23.94 12.47 -1.71
C GLY A 136 -25.14 11.58 -2.07
N MET A 137 -25.09 10.29 -1.72
CA MET A 137 -26.19 9.37 -1.96
C MET A 137 -27.35 9.63 -0.98
N ALA A 138 -27.05 10.05 0.25
CA ALA A 138 -28.08 10.44 1.23
C ALA A 138 -28.79 11.76 0.83
N LEU A 139 -28.08 12.73 0.23
CA LEU A 139 -28.68 13.91 -0.40
C LEU A 139 -29.62 13.48 -1.54
N SER A 140 -29.16 12.57 -2.40
CA SER A 140 -29.98 12.02 -3.51
C SER A 140 -31.23 11.32 -3.01
N LEU A 141 -31.14 10.58 -1.90
CA LEU A 141 -32.28 9.93 -1.24
C LEU A 141 -33.30 10.96 -0.77
N CYS A 142 -32.87 12.06 -0.16
CA CYS A 142 -33.76 13.15 0.27
C CYS A 142 -34.50 13.75 -0.94
N LEU A 143 -33.77 14.16 -1.99
CA LEU A 143 -34.35 14.73 -3.21
C LEU A 143 -35.34 13.76 -3.90
N SER A 144 -34.99 12.48 -3.95
CA SER A 144 -35.84 11.46 -4.56
C SER A 144 -37.11 11.22 -3.76
N SER A 145 -37.04 11.26 -2.42
CA SER A 145 -38.21 11.10 -1.55
C SER A 145 -39.27 12.19 -1.73
N TRP A 146 -38.87 13.38 -2.20
CA TRP A 146 -39.77 14.52 -2.42
C TRP A 146 -40.33 14.60 -3.84
N ARG A 147 -39.89 13.72 -4.77
CA ARG A 147 -40.28 13.78 -6.18
C ARG A 147 -41.79 13.81 -6.39
N ARG A 148 -42.53 13.01 -5.62
CA ARG A 148 -44.00 12.92 -5.72
C ARG A 148 -44.71 14.17 -5.19
N SER A 149 -44.05 14.97 -4.34
CA SER A 149 -44.63 16.20 -3.78
C SER A 149 -44.64 17.36 -4.78
N ARG A 150 -43.75 17.35 -5.78
CA ARG A 150 -43.69 18.34 -6.86
C ARG A 150 -43.36 17.63 -8.20
N PRO A 151 -44.34 17.00 -8.86
CA PRO A 151 -44.11 16.17 -10.05
C PRO A 151 -43.57 16.95 -11.27
N GLU A 152 -43.88 18.24 -11.38
CA GLU A 152 -43.40 19.12 -12.45
C GLU A 152 -41.96 19.62 -12.22
N ALA A 153 -41.37 19.32 -11.06
CA ALA A 153 -40.03 19.78 -10.73
C ALA A 153 -38.97 19.02 -11.54
N LYS A 154 -38.13 19.77 -12.25
CA LYS A 154 -36.98 19.29 -13.03
C LYS A 154 -35.65 19.74 -12.46
N TYR A 155 -35.68 20.79 -11.63
CA TYR A 155 -34.49 21.50 -11.21
C TYR A 155 -34.26 21.46 -9.70
N VAL A 156 -32.98 21.51 -9.30
CA VAL A 156 -32.55 21.82 -7.94
C VAL A 156 -31.59 22.99 -8.01
N ILE A 157 -31.87 24.06 -7.27
CA ILE A 157 -30.94 25.18 -7.16
C ILE A 157 -29.75 24.74 -6.32
N PHE A 158 -28.54 24.95 -6.83
CA PHE A 158 -27.30 24.57 -6.21
C PHE A 158 -26.46 25.81 -5.92
N SER A 159 -26.39 26.21 -4.64
CA SER A 159 -25.41 27.23 -4.22
C SER A 159 -24.02 26.66 -4.45
N ARG A 160 -23.25 27.29 -5.35
CA ARG A 160 -22.03 26.69 -5.88
C ARG A 160 -21.08 26.28 -4.75
N ILE A 161 -20.65 25.03 -4.83
CA ILE A 161 -19.48 24.51 -4.12
C ILE A 161 -18.77 23.51 -5.03
N ASP A 162 -17.45 23.62 -5.12
CA ASP A 162 -16.64 22.83 -6.05
C ASP A 162 -16.27 21.48 -5.41
N GLN A 163 -17.30 20.69 -5.14
CA GLN A 163 -17.23 19.34 -4.60
C GLN A 163 -18.11 18.42 -5.46
N LYS A 164 -17.48 17.41 -6.07
CA LYS A 164 -18.12 16.59 -7.11
C LYS A 164 -19.32 15.76 -6.60
N SER A 165 -19.26 15.27 -5.36
CA SER A 165 -20.25 14.33 -4.82
C SER A 165 -21.60 14.98 -4.52
N CYS A 166 -21.64 16.16 -3.91
CA CYS A 166 -22.90 16.87 -3.68
C CYS A 166 -23.49 17.36 -5.01
N PHE A 167 -22.67 17.87 -5.93
CA PHE A 167 -23.14 18.22 -7.27
C PHE A 167 -23.76 17.03 -8.01
N LYS A 168 -23.03 15.90 -8.09
CA LYS A 168 -23.53 14.68 -8.74
C LYS A 168 -24.75 14.06 -8.03
N SER A 169 -25.03 14.42 -6.77
CA SER A 169 -26.21 13.93 -6.06
C SER A 169 -27.52 14.41 -6.68
N ILE A 170 -27.54 15.64 -7.20
CA ILE A 170 -28.70 16.21 -7.88
C ILE A 170 -28.98 15.42 -9.16
N LEU A 171 -27.95 15.23 -9.98
CA LEU A 171 -28.03 14.48 -11.23
C LEU A 171 -28.42 13.02 -10.99
N PHE A 172 -27.86 12.38 -9.97
CA PHE A 172 -28.20 11.00 -9.61
C PHE A 172 -29.66 10.87 -9.16
N ALA A 173 -30.19 11.89 -8.46
CA ALA A 173 -31.61 11.98 -8.14
C ALA A 173 -32.50 12.31 -9.35
N GLY A 174 -31.95 12.43 -10.55
CA GLY A 174 -32.68 12.66 -11.79
C GLY A 174 -33.14 14.10 -12.02
N TYR A 175 -32.50 15.07 -11.37
CA TYR A 175 -32.79 16.50 -11.55
C TYR A 175 -31.61 17.22 -12.21
N GLU A 176 -31.87 18.38 -12.81
CA GLU A 176 -30.87 19.26 -13.37
C GLU A 176 -30.43 20.32 -12.33
N PRO A 177 -29.13 20.45 -12.02
CA PRO A 177 -28.64 21.51 -11.13
C PRO A 177 -28.70 22.88 -11.81
N LEU A 178 -29.34 23.85 -11.15
CA LEU A 178 -29.25 25.27 -11.47
C LEU A 178 -28.18 25.89 -10.58
N ILE A 179 -26.97 26.04 -11.13
CA ILE A 179 -25.80 26.52 -10.39
C ILE A 179 -25.92 28.03 -10.18
N VAL A 180 -25.85 28.48 -8.93
CA VAL A 180 -25.77 29.90 -8.58
C VAL A 180 -24.38 30.17 -8.01
N ASP A 181 -23.60 31.00 -8.72
CA ASP A 181 -22.28 31.45 -8.27
C ASP A 181 -22.41 32.31 -6.99
N LEU A 182 -21.40 32.20 -6.13
CA LEU A 182 -21.28 32.97 -4.89
C LEU A 182 -20.88 34.42 -5.18
N ILE A 183 -21.13 35.30 -4.21
CA ILE A 183 -20.67 36.70 -4.24
C ILE A 183 -19.56 36.91 -3.22
N ARG A 184 -18.58 37.75 -3.54
CA ARG A 184 -17.54 38.16 -2.59
C ARG A 184 -18.11 39.20 -1.62
N ASP A 185 -17.77 39.06 -0.36
CA ASP A 185 -18.09 40.05 0.67
C ASP A 185 -17.24 41.32 0.50
N ASP A 186 -17.82 42.49 0.77
CA ASP A 186 -17.14 43.77 0.58
C ASP A 186 -16.10 44.08 1.68
N HIS A 187 -16.17 43.37 2.81
CA HIS A 187 -15.38 43.66 4.01
C HIS A 187 -14.39 42.55 4.38
N THR A 188 -14.63 41.32 3.93
CA THR A 188 -13.85 40.12 4.23
C THR A 188 -13.41 39.40 2.95
N ASP A 189 -12.59 38.35 3.07
CA ASP A 189 -12.22 37.52 1.91
C ASP A 189 -13.27 36.42 1.62
N SER A 190 -14.42 36.43 2.32
CA SER A 190 -15.47 35.42 2.24
C SER A 190 -16.19 35.39 0.88
N LEU A 191 -16.45 34.18 0.37
CA LEU A 191 -17.45 33.96 -0.68
C LEU A 191 -18.78 33.54 -0.03
N GLN A 192 -19.78 34.40 -0.15
CA GLN A 192 -21.10 34.30 0.47
C GLN A 192 -22.20 33.89 -0.52
N THR A 193 -23.33 33.47 0.02
CA THR A 193 -24.51 33.07 -0.77
C THR A 193 -25.07 34.24 -1.55
N ASN A 194 -25.27 34.05 -2.86
CA ASN A 194 -25.94 35.03 -3.70
C ASN A 194 -27.48 34.91 -3.58
N ILE A 195 -28.03 35.51 -2.52
CA ILE A 195 -29.47 35.46 -2.20
C ILE A 195 -30.32 36.02 -3.35
N ASP A 196 -29.90 37.12 -3.97
CA ASP A 196 -30.64 37.72 -5.08
C ASP A 196 -30.58 36.87 -6.35
N GLY A 197 -29.45 36.22 -6.62
CA GLY A 197 -29.30 35.24 -7.67
C GLY A 197 -30.23 34.05 -7.49
N ILE A 198 -30.29 33.48 -6.28
CA ILE A 198 -31.23 32.40 -5.94
C ILE A 198 -32.67 32.88 -6.13
N ARG A 199 -33.04 34.05 -5.60
CA ARG A 199 -34.38 34.63 -5.73
C ARG A 199 -34.78 34.83 -7.19
N ARG A 200 -33.87 35.30 -8.04
CA ARG A 200 -34.10 35.48 -9.49
C ARG A 200 -34.40 34.14 -10.15
N VAL A 201 -33.55 33.13 -9.92
CA VAL A 201 -33.72 31.78 -10.49
C VAL A 201 -35.06 31.15 -10.04
N ILE A 202 -35.47 31.36 -8.79
CA ILE A 202 -36.78 30.90 -8.30
C ILE A 202 -37.92 31.57 -9.07
N ARG A 203 -37.87 32.90 -9.24
CA ARG A 203 -38.93 33.66 -9.92
C ARG A 203 -39.08 33.31 -11.40
N ASP A 204 -38.00 32.95 -12.07
CA ASP A 204 -38.03 32.59 -13.49
C ASP A 204 -38.79 31.26 -13.73
N ARG A 205 -38.76 30.31 -12.78
CA ARG A 205 -39.27 28.95 -12.95
C ARG A 205 -39.82 28.29 -11.65
N PRO A 206 -40.76 28.93 -10.93
CA PRO A 206 -41.11 28.53 -9.55
C PRO A 206 -41.70 27.12 -9.43
N GLU A 207 -42.50 26.69 -10.42
CA GLU A 207 -43.14 25.36 -10.42
C GLU A 207 -42.18 24.22 -10.80
N GLN A 208 -41.11 24.53 -11.54
CA GLN A 208 -40.15 23.54 -12.04
C GLN A 208 -38.98 23.28 -11.09
N ILE A 209 -38.93 23.97 -9.94
CA ILE A 209 -37.89 23.79 -8.93
C ILE A 209 -38.41 22.89 -7.81
N LEU A 210 -37.64 21.86 -7.48
CA LEU A 210 -37.93 20.97 -6.35
C LEU A 210 -37.46 21.61 -5.05
N ALA A 211 -36.18 21.97 -5.02
CA ALA A 211 -35.48 22.31 -3.79
C ALA A 211 -34.35 23.33 -4.03
N VAL A 212 -33.97 24.03 -2.98
CA VAL A 212 -32.69 24.72 -2.87
C VAL A 212 -31.74 23.87 -2.04
N MET A 213 -30.57 23.56 -2.60
CA MET A 213 -29.50 22.83 -1.93
C MET A 213 -28.38 23.79 -1.51
N THR A 214 -28.30 24.04 -0.21
CA THR A 214 -27.27 24.85 0.44
C THR A 214 -26.19 23.97 1.05
N THR A 215 -25.06 24.56 1.42
CA THR A 215 -23.91 23.90 2.05
C THR A 215 -23.37 24.74 3.19
N THR A 216 -23.25 24.15 4.38
CA THR A 216 -22.62 24.79 5.54
C THR A 216 -21.10 24.56 5.51
N SER A 217 -20.68 23.34 5.80
CA SER A 217 -19.27 22.98 5.89
C SER A 217 -18.63 22.93 4.50
N CYS A 218 -17.67 23.82 4.25
CA CYS A 218 -17.03 24.02 2.96
C CYS A 218 -15.55 24.39 3.12
N PHE A 219 -14.79 24.39 2.02
CA PHE A 219 -13.40 24.85 2.04
C PHE A 219 -13.36 26.37 1.91
N ALA A 220 -12.52 27.03 2.70
CA ALA A 220 -12.28 28.46 2.55
C ALA A 220 -11.73 28.78 1.14
N PRO A 221 -11.99 29.95 0.54
CA PRO A 221 -12.63 31.13 1.14
C PRO A 221 -14.16 31.10 1.13
N ARG A 222 -14.81 30.00 0.71
CA ARG A 222 -16.25 29.89 0.85
C ARG A 222 -16.66 29.87 2.32
N ALA A 223 -17.66 30.67 2.65
CA ALA A 223 -18.34 30.65 3.94
C ALA A 223 -19.51 29.64 3.91
N PRO A 224 -19.98 29.16 5.07
CA PRO A 224 -21.28 28.51 5.16
C PRO A 224 -22.36 29.37 4.49
N ASP A 225 -23.28 28.73 3.76
CA ASP A 225 -24.38 29.50 3.16
C ASP A 225 -25.20 30.23 4.23
N ASP A 226 -25.77 31.39 3.85
CA ASP A 226 -26.78 32.09 4.63
C ASP A 226 -28.07 31.25 4.62
N LEU A 227 -28.13 30.31 5.56
CA LEU A 227 -29.24 29.39 5.70
C LEU A 227 -30.52 30.12 6.09
N VAL A 228 -30.43 31.25 6.81
CA VAL A 228 -31.59 31.99 7.32
C VAL A 228 -32.36 32.60 6.16
N GLU A 229 -31.68 33.34 5.30
CA GLU A 229 -32.31 33.98 4.15
C GLU A 229 -32.80 32.95 3.12
N VAL A 230 -32.04 31.88 2.88
CA VAL A 230 -32.51 30.80 2.00
C VAL A 230 -33.71 30.06 2.61
N ALA A 231 -33.75 29.86 3.92
CA ALA A 231 -34.88 29.23 4.60
C ALA A 231 -36.15 30.11 4.53
N LYS A 232 -36.03 31.44 4.63
CA LYS A 232 -37.13 32.38 4.41
C LYS A 232 -37.63 32.29 2.97
N LEU A 233 -36.74 32.30 1.97
CA LEU A 233 -37.11 32.11 0.55
C LEU A 233 -37.82 30.78 0.31
N CYS A 234 -37.32 29.67 0.84
CA CYS A 234 -37.95 28.36 0.68
C CYS A 234 -39.34 28.31 1.35
N SER A 235 -39.53 29.07 2.44
CA SER A 235 -40.84 29.23 3.08
C SER A 235 -41.79 30.04 2.18
N GLU A 236 -41.34 31.20 1.68
CA GLU A 236 -42.09 32.10 0.79
C GLU A 236 -42.58 31.39 -0.47
N PHE A 237 -41.70 30.67 -1.15
CA PHE A 237 -42.00 30.01 -2.44
C PHE A 237 -42.46 28.54 -2.30
N GLY A 238 -42.57 28.03 -1.08
CA GLY A 238 -43.01 26.65 -0.82
C GLY A 238 -42.06 25.57 -1.36
N LEU A 239 -40.77 25.87 -1.53
CA LEU A 239 -39.74 24.95 -2.01
C LEU A 239 -39.17 24.10 -0.87
N PHE A 240 -38.62 22.92 -1.18
CA PHE A 240 -37.85 22.16 -0.20
C PHE A 240 -36.47 22.80 0.04
N HIS A 241 -35.98 22.78 1.27
CA HIS A 241 -34.63 23.23 1.59
C HIS A 241 -33.81 22.05 2.13
N LEU A 242 -32.78 21.67 1.38
CA LEU A 242 -31.86 20.58 1.69
C LEU A 242 -30.48 21.14 2.02
N VAL A 243 -30.03 20.96 3.26
CA VAL A 243 -28.72 21.46 3.69
C VAL A 243 -27.69 20.34 3.61
N ASN A 244 -26.68 20.49 2.77
CA ASN A 244 -25.47 19.68 2.77
C ASN A 244 -24.57 20.13 3.93
N ASN A 245 -24.68 19.47 5.08
CA ASN A 245 -23.90 19.76 6.29
C ASN A 245 -22.86 18.64 6.54
N ALA A 246 -22.28 18.13 5.45
CA ALA A 246 -21.36 16.99 5.39
C ALA A 246 -20.42 16.85 6.60
N TYR A 247 -19.73 17.91 6.98
CA TYR A 247 -18.81 17.94 8.13
C TYR A 247 -19.04 19.15 9.03
N GLY A 248 -20.27 19.68 9.07
CA GLY A 248 -20.57 20.92 9.79
C GLY A 248 -21.06 20.75 11.22
N LEU A 249 -21.43 19.54 11.66
CA LEU A 249 -21.86 19.33 13.05
C LEU A 249 -20.76 19.66 14.07
N GLN A 250 -19.49 19.52 13.67
CA GLN A 250 -18.35 19.84 14.52
C GLN A 250 -18.02 21.34 14.62
N SER A 251 -18.74 22.19 13.88
CA SER A 251 -18.55 23.65 13.89
C SER A 251 -19.69 24.33 14.64
N PRO A 252 -19.40 25.12 15.68
CA PRO A 252 -20.44 25.85 16.40
C PRO A 252 -21.17 26.83 15.48
N LYS A 253 -20.49 27.45 14.50
CA LYS A 253 -21.12 28.40 13.56
C LYS A 253 -22.08 27.73 12.58
N CYS A 254 -21.72 26.57 12.04
CA CYS A 254 -22.62 25.80 11.17
C CYS A 254 -23.88 25.33 11.90
N VAL A 255 -23.73 24.97 13.18
CA VAL A 255 -24.82 24.53 14.04
C VAL A 255 -25.74 25.68 14.43
N GLU A 256 -25.18 26.85 14.77
CA GLU A 256 -25.93 28.09 15.00
C GLU A 256 -26.81 28.45 13.80
N PHE A 257 -26.25 28.46 12.58
CA PHE A 257 -27.01 28.73 11.37
C PHE A 257 -28.14 27.75 11.11
N LEU A 258 -27.98 26.46 11.46
CA LEU A 258 -29.06 25.48 11.34
C LEU A 258 -30.20 25.76 12.32
N GLU A 259 -29.89 26.19 13.55
CA GLU A 259 -30.89 26.55 14.56
C GLU A 259 -31.64 27.82 14.19
N GLU A 260 -30.93 28.88 13.81
CA GLU A 260 -31.52 30.17 13.41
C GLU A 260 -32.40 30.02 12.16
N ALA A 261 -31.89 29.35 11.12
CA ALA A 261 -32.63 29.17 9.87
C ALA A 261 -33.89 28.33 10.06
N ARG A 262 -33.88 27.39 11.00
CA ARG A 262 -35.09 26.66 11.37
C ARG A 262 -36.09 27.56 12.09
N GLN A 263 -35.66 28.48 12.94
CA GLN A 263 -36.58 29.39 13.66
C GLN A 263 -37.26 30.35 12.68
N GLU A 264 -36.48 30.91 11.76
CA GLU A 264 -36.91 31.98 10.85
C GLU A 264 -37.58 31.49 9.55
N GLY A 265 -37.38 30.22 9.18
CA GLY A 265 -37.86 29.73 7.89
C GLY A 265 -38.00 28.22 7.78
N ARG A 266 -37.82 27.72 6.55
CA ARG A 266 -38.00 26.31 6.19
C ARG A 266 -36.67 25.60 5.97
N ILE A 267 -36.44 24.54 6.75
CA ILE A 267 -35.47 23.48 6.45
C ILE A 267 -36.19 22.12 6.49
N ASP A 268 -36.03 21.31 5.44
CA ASP A 268 -36.67 20.00 5.32
C ASP A 268 -35.78 18.87 5.82
N ALA A 269 -34.50 18.90 5.44
CA ALA A 269 -33.49 17.97 5.92
C ALA A 269 -32.10 18.60 5.87
N PHE A 270 -31.20 18.13 6.74
CA PHE A 270 -29.78 18.42 6.70
C PHE A 270 -29.03 17.07 6.72
N VAL A 271 -27.97 16.90 5.92
CA VAL A 271 -27.30 15.60 5.71
C VAL A 271 -25.80 15.65 5.98
N GLN A 272 -25.32 14.76 6.87
CA GLN A 272 -23.96 14.79 7.42
C GLN A 272 -23.27 13.47 7.15
N SER A 273 -21.96 13.48 6.95
CA SER A 273 -21.17 12.25 6.84
C SER A 273 -20.90 11.68 8.23
N THR A 274 -20.88 10.35 8.33
CA THR A 274 -20.53 9.70 9.59
C THR A 274 -19.03 9.74 9.86
N ASP A 275 -18.21 9.55 8.83
CA ASP A 275 -16.76 9.54 8.95
C ASP A 275 -16.18 10.88 9.38
N LYS A 276 -16.71 12.00 8.85
CA LYS A 276 -16.15 13.32 9.10
C LYS A 276 -16.54 13.94 10.43
N ASN A 277 -17.65 13.52 11.03
CA ASN A 277 -18.15 14.08 12.29
C ASN A 277 -18.00 13.10 13.47
N PHE A 278 -17.98 11.80 13.20
CA PHE A 278 -18.05 10.77 14.24
C PHE A 278 -16.90 9.77 14.21
N LEU A 279 -15.87 10.00 13.38
CA LEU A 279 -14.61 9.25 13.40
C LEU A 279 -14.77 7.73 13.17
N ILE A 280 -15.74 7.35 12.32
CA ILE A 280 -15.94 5.96 11.88
C ILE A 280 -15.62 5.80 10.39
N PRO A 281 -15.50 4.57 9.85
CA PRO A 281 -15.18 4.38 8.43
C PRO A 281 -16.16 5.07 7.47
N VAL A 282 -15.65 5.45 6.30
CA VAL A 282 -16.46 6.00 5.20
C VAL A 282 -17.53 5.01 4.78
N GLY A 283 -18.74 5.50 4.53
CA GLY A 283 -19.83 4.69 3.98
C GLY A 283 -21.20 4.94 4.61
N GLY A 284 -21.29 5.81 5.62
CA GLY A 284 -22.55 6.22 6.25
C GLY A 284 -22.81 7.72 6.17
N ALA A 285 -24.08 8.08 6.38
CA ALA A 285 -24.52 9.44 6.57
C ALA A 285 -25.65 9.50 7.60
N VAL A 286 -25.82 10.66 8.23
CA VAL A 286 -26.93 10.95 9.13
C VAL A 286 -27.80 12.02 8.51
N ILE A 287 -29.08 11.71 8.31
CA ILE A 287 -30.10 12.65 7.86
C ILE A 287 -30.79 13.19 9.10
N GLY A 288 -30.56 14.47 9.39
CA GLY A 288 -31.23 15.21 10.45
C GLY A 288 -32.46 15.94 9.94
N THR A 289 -33.51 16.01 10.77
CA THR A 289 -34.76 16.70 10.46
C THR A 289 -35.34 17.37 11.69
N PHE A 290 -36.07 18.47 11.48
CA PHE A 290 -36.76 19.20 12.55
C PHE A 290 -38.19 18.68 12.84
N LYS A 291 -38.62 17.64 12.11
CA LYS A 291 -39.88 16.91 12.33
C LYS A 291 -39.61 15.43 12.13
N LYS A 292 -39.91 14.60 13.14
CA LYS A 292 -39.72 13.14 13.08
C LYS A 292 -40.38 12.50 11.85
N SER A 293 -41.58 12.95 11.49
CA SER A 293 -42.32 12.47 10.32
C SER A 293 -41.59 12.66 8.99
N LYS A 294 -40.70 13.67 8.86
CA LYS A 294 -39.89 13.86 7.65
C LYS A 294 -38.78 12.81 7.55
N ALA A 295 -38.10 12.50 8.66
CA ALA A 295 -37.12 11.42 8.68
C ALA A 295 -37.76 10.06 8.38
N GLU A 296 -38.96 9.80 8.92
CA GLU A 296 -39.74 8.60 8.64
C GLU A 296 -40.14 8.49 7.17
N ALA A 297 -40.59 9.58 6.54
CA ALA A 297 -40.90 9.60 5.12
C ALA A 297 -39.68 9.29 4.23
N ILE A 298 -38.50 9.81 4.60
CA ILE A 298 -37.24 9.51 3.90
C ILE A 298 -36.84 8.03 4.09
N ALA A 299 -37.00 7.49 5.31
CA ALA A 299 -36.73 6.08 5.60
C ALA A 299 -37.64 5.11 4.83
N GLN A 300 -38.92 5.46 4.68
CA GLN A 300 -39.91 4.69 3.91
C GLN A 300 -39.63 4.71 2.40
N PHE A 301 -38.97 5.76 1.91
CA PHE A 301 -38.62 5.84 0.49
C PHE A 301 -37.45 4.91 0.13
N TYR A 302 -36.59 4.53 1.09
CA TYR A 302 -35.46 3.65 0.85
C TYR A 302 -35.93 2.22 0.47
N PRO A 303 -35.56 1.69 -0.70
CA PRO A 303 -36.03 0.39 -1.15
C PRO A 303 -35.18 -0.75 -0.56
N GLY A 304 -35.81 -1.61 0.24
CA GLY A 304 -35.20 -2.84 0.73
C GLY A 304 -34.41 -2.70 2.02
N ARG A 305 -33.72 -3.80 2.38
CA ARG A 305 -32.81 -3.83 3.53
C ARG A 305 -31.49 -3.16 3.19
N ALA A 306 -30.81 -2.66 4.20
CA ALA A 306 -29.51 -2.02 4.06
C ALA A 306 -28.46 -2.60 5.01
N SER A 307 -27.19 -2.23 4.79
CA SER A 307 -26.09 -2.64 5.67
C SER A 307 -26.27 -2.09 7.09
N ALA A 308 -26.03 -2.92 8.10
CA ALA A 308 -26.08 -2.51 9.51
C ALA A 308 -24.77 -1.84 9.98
N ILE A 309 -23.71 -1.88 9.18
CA ILE A 309 -22.35 -1.54 9.62
C ILE A 309 -22.22 -0.08 10.04
N PRO A 310 -22.70 0.92 9.28
CA PRO A 310 -22.62 2.31 9.73
C PRO A 310 -23.40 2.58 11.01
N SER A 311 -24.56 1.94 11.21
CA SER A 311 -25.34 2.06 12.45
C SER A 311 -24.62 1.43 13.63
N ARG A 312 -24.05 0.24 13.45
CA ARG A 312 -23.29 -0.47 14.48
C ARG A 312 -22.04 0.31 14.88
N ASP A 313 -21.23 0.73 13.91
CA ASP A 313 -19.98 1.44 14.17
C ASP A 313 -20.26 2.77 14.87
N PHE A 314 -21.29 3.49 14.44
CA PHE A 314 -21.75 4.71 15.12
C PHE A 314 -22.19 4.43 16.57
N ALA A 315 -23.01 3.41 16.80
CA ALA A 315 -23.46 3.07 18.14
C ALA A 315 -22.32 2.67 19.08
N ILE A 316 -21.36 1.87 18.59
CA ILE A 316 -20.15 1.49 19.32
C ILE A 316 -19.33 2.72 19.71
N THR A 317 -19.08 3.63 18.75
CA THR A 317 -18.33 4.86 19.03
C THR A 317 -19.05 5.76 20.04
N CYS A 318 -20.37 5.87 19.94
CA CYS A 318 -21.18 6.60 20.91
C CYS A 318 -21.12 5.98 22.32
N LEU A 319 -21.16 4.65 22.44
CA LEU A 319 -20.99 3.98 23.74
C LEU A 319 -19.58 4.17 24.30
N TYR A 320 -18.55 4.13 23.45
CA TYR A 320 -17.17 4.29 23.87
C TYR A 320 -16.86 5.70 24.35
N LEU A 321 -17.38 6.73 23.67
CA LEU A 321 -17.13 8.13 24.04
C LEU A 321 -18.05 8.61 25.17
N GLY A 322 -19.32 8.19 25.19
CA GLY A 322 -20.34 8.82 26.02
C GLY A 322 -20.52 10.30 25.67
N LYS A 323 -21.33 11.02 26.45
CA LYS A 323 -21.50 12.48 26.26
C LYS A 323 -20.24 13.25 26.60
N SER A 324 -19.53 12.88 27.67
CA SER A 324 -18.31 13.54 28.11
C SER A 324 -17.22 13.53 27.03
N GLY A 325 -17.00 12.37 26.39
CA GLY A 325 -16.05 12.22 25.29
C GLY A 325 -16.38 13.06 24.07
N TRP A 326 -17.67 13.17 23.69
CA TRP A 326 -18.08 14.07 22.59
C TRP A 326 -17.81 15.55 22.90
N HIS A 327 -18.13 16.01 24.11
CA HIS A 327 -17.82 17.38 24.52
C HIS A 327 -16.32 17.65 24.50
N ALA A 328 -15.51 16.71 25.00
CA ALA A 328 -14.05 16.83 25.01
C ALA A 328 -13.49 16.97 23.57
N LEU A 329 -13.95 16.15 22.63
CA LEU A 329 -13.51 16.22 21.24
C LEU A 329 -13.89 17.54 20.55
N LEU A 330 -15.09 18.07 20.82
CA LEU A 330 -15.53 19.36 20.27
C LEU A 330 -14.71 20.52 20.83
N GLN A 331 -14.53 20.57 22.15
CA GLN A 331 -13.71 21.59 22.82
C GLN A 331 -12.26 21.55 22.35
N GLN A 332 -11.69 20.35 22.19
CA GLN A 332 -10.35 20.17 21.65
C GLN A 332 -10.24 20.73 20.24
N ARG A 333 -11.19 20.41 19.35
CA ARG A 333 -11.19 20.91 17.97
C ARG A 333 -11.28 22.43 17.92
N GLU A 334 -12.16 23.05 18.71
CA GLU A 334 -12.28 24.51 18.81
C GLU A 334 -10.97 25.16 19.25
N LYS A 335 -10.37 24.64 20.32
CA LYS A 335 -9.07 25.13 20.81
C LYS A 335 -7.97 24.98 19.77
N LEU A 336 -7.90 23.83 19.10
CA LEU A 336 -6.88 23.56 18.09
C LEU A 336 -7.07 24.38 16.81
N PHE A 337 -8.31 24.73 16.45
CA PHE A 337 -8.57 25.62 15.33
C PHE A 337 -7.94 27.01 15.57
N GLU A 338 -8.09 27.59 16.75
CA GLU A 338 -7.47 28.88 17.09
C GLU A 338 -5.93 28.80 17.12
N VAL A 339 -5.38 27.71 17.65
CA VAL A 339 -3.92 27.46 17.62
C VAL A 339 -3.43 27.33 16.18
N MET A 340 -4.13 26.56 15.35
CA MET A 340 -3.79 26.39 13.93
C MET A 340 -3.90 27.71 13.16
N LYS A 341 -4.94 28.51 13.40
CA LYS A 341 -5.13 29.83 12.80
C LYS A 341 -3.99 30.78 13.15
N THR A 342 -3.58 30.80 14.42
CA THR A 342 -2.46 31.62 14.90
C THR A 342 -1.14 31.20 14.27
N LYS A 343 -0.85 29.89 14.25
CA LYS A 343 0.37 29.36 13.60
C LYS A 343 0.38 29.60 12.09
N LEU A 344 -0.77 29.50 11.42
CA LEU A 344 -0.89 29.79 9.99
C LEU A 344 -0.64 31.27 9.70
N ARG A 345 -1.16 32.18 10.52
CA ARG A 345 -0.88 33.63 10.41
C ARG A 345 0.60 33.92 10.57
N SER A 346 1.21 33.40 11.63
CA SER A 346 2.66 33.56 11.85
C SER A 346 3.47 32.99 10.68
N PHE A 347 3.11 31.83 10.14
CA PHE A 347 3.78 31.27 8.97
C PHE A 347 3.58 32.14 7.72
N ALA A 348 2.35 32.58 7.42
CA ALA A 348 2.04 33.43 6.28
C ALA A 348 2.86 34.73 6.30
N GLU A 349 2.95 35.38 7.48
CA GLU A 349 3.76 36.59 7.68
C GLU A 349 5.24 36.35 7.36
N THR A 350 5.81 35.20 7.77
CA THR A 350 7.22 34.88 7.48
C THR A 350 7.52 34.72 5.99
N ILE A 351 6.50 34.54 5.16
CA ILE A 351 6.63 34.29 3.73
C ILE A 351 5.99 35.39 2.87
N ASN A 352 5.62 36.53 3.47
CA ASN A 352 4.91 37.64 2.83
C ASN A 352 3.56 37.26 2.19
N GLU A 353 2.87 36.29 2.78
CA GLU A 353 1.49 35.92 2.45
C GLU A 353 0.54 36.39 3.56
N LYS A 354 -0.77 36.40 3.26
CA LYS A 354 -1.82 36.58 4.25
C LYS A 354 -2.69 35.33 4.41
N VAL A 355 -3.19 35.11 5.63
CA VAL A 355 -4.34 34.23 5.86
C VAL A 355 -5.59 35.01 5.47
N LEU A 356 -6.41 34.44 4.60
CA LEU A 356 -7.65 35.05 4.15
C LEU A 356 -8.62 35.17 5.33
N ASP A 357 -9.33 36.30 5.42
CA ASP A 357 -10.29 36.54 6.50
C ASP A 357 -11.68 36.00 6.15
N ILE A 358 -12.04 34.86 6.74
CA ILE A 358 -13.35 34.20 6.61
C ILE A 358 -13.86 33.86 8.02
N PRO A 359 -14.47 34.82 8.73
CA PRO A 359 -14.83 34.65 10.14
C PRO A 359 -15.85 33.53 10.38
N GLU A 360 -16.71 33.22 9.40
CA GLU A 360 -17.76 32.21 9.53
C GLU A 360 -17.24 30.77 9.36
N ASN A 361 -16.09 30.57 8.71
CA ASN A 361 -15.56 29.23 8.44
C ASN A 361 -14.64 28.75 9.56
N LEU A 362 -15.24 28.18 10.60
CA LEU A 362 -14.54 27.69 11.80
C LEU A 362 -13.94 26.27 11.68
N ILE A 363 -13.75 25.78 10.45
CA ILE A 363 -13.12 24.47 10.18
C ILE A 363 -11.95 24.63 9.21
N SER A 364 -12.20 25.28 8.06
CA SER A 364 -11.23 25.45 6.99
C SER A 364 -10.60 26.83 7.03
N LEU A 365 -9.28 26.88 6.88
CA LEU A 365 -8.51 28.10 6.70
C LEU A 365 -7.98 28.16 5.26
N ALA A 366 -7.67 29.36 4.78
CA ALA A 366 -6.99 29.58 3.51
C ALA A 366 -5.85 30.59 3.70
N MET A 367 -4.68 30.28 3.16
CA MET A 367 -3.54 31.20 3.08
C MET A 367 -3.27 31.51 1.62
N SER A 368 -3.13 32.79 1.28
CA SER A 368 -2.72 33.21 -0.07
C SER A 368 -1.39 32.59 -0.49
N LEU A 369 -1.21 32.41 -1.80
CA LEU A 369 0.01 31.93 -2.43
C LEU A 369 0.50 32.93 -3.51
N LYS A 370 0.27 34.23 -3.28
CA LYS A 370 0.57 35.30 -4.24
C LYS A 370 2.06 35.38 -4.59
N THR A 371 2.93 35.06 -3.64
CA THR A 371 4.38 35.05 -3.79
C THR A 371 4.89 33.83 -4.57
N ILE A 372 4.06 32.79 -4.71
CA ILE A 372 4.37 31.63 -5.52
C ILE A 372 3.77 31.82 -6.93
N PRO A 373 4.59 31.78 -8.01
CA PRO A 373 4.08 31.89 -9.37
C PRO A 373 2.99 30.86 -9.68
N SER A 374 1.95 31.28 -10.40
CA SER A 374 0.73 30.48 -10.64
C SER A 374 1.01 29.09 -11.22
N GLU A 375 1.99 28.98 -12.12
CA GLU A 375 2.44 27.73 -12.75
C GLU A 375 3.10 26.76 -11.75
N LYS A 376 3.59 27.26 -10.62
CA LYS A 376 4.28 26.47 -9.57
C LYS A 376 3.42 26.18 -8.35
N GLN A 377 2.26 26.82 -8.19
CA GLN A 377 1.35 26.59 -7.06
C GLN A 377 0.91 25.12 -7.00
N THR A 378 0.59 24.49 -8.14
CA THR A 378 0.22 23.06 -8.17
C THR A 378 1.36 22.16 -7.70
N LEU A 379 2.61 22.47 -8.11
CA LEU A 379 3.80 21.75 -7.67
C LEU A 379 4.00 21.86 -6.15
N PHE A 380 3.76 23.04 -5.57
CA PHE A 380 3.81 23.23 -4.12
C PHE A 380 2.84 22.28 -3.40
N GLY A 381 1.62 22.13 -3.91
CA GLY A 381 0.66 21.15 -3.40
C GLY A 381 1.17 19.70 -3.46
N SER A 382 1.78 19.29 -4.57
CA SER A 382 2.39 17.96 -4.72
C SER A 382 3.55 17.73 -3.74
N ILE A 383 4.33 18.76 -3.44
CA ILE A 383 5.41 18.68 -2.45
C ILE A 383 4.85 18.43 -1.06
N LEU A 384 3.84 19.20 -0.62
CA LEU A 384 3.19 18.99 0.68
C LEU A 384 2.67 17.56 0.82
N PHE A 385 1.99 17.05 -0.21
CA PHE A 385 1.49 15.67 -0.22
C PHE A 385 2.60 14.62 -0.12
N SER A 386 3.66 14.73 -0.94
CA SER A 386 4.80 13.80 -0.94
C SER A 386 5.53 13.72 0.40
N ARG A 387 5.35 14.75 1.24
CA ARG A 387 5.98 14.90 2.55
C ARG A 387 5.04 14.54 3.69
N GLY A 388 3.92 13.90 3.36
CA GLY A 388 2.96 13.36 4.32
C GLY A 388 2.01 14.39 4.92
N ILE A 389 1.88 15.58 4.32
CA ILE A 389 0.79 16.51 4.67
C ILE A 389 -0.41 16.16 3.80
N THR A 390 -1.33 15.36 4.35
CA THR A 390 -2.58 14.98 3.69
C THR A 390 -3.71 15.95 4.07
N GLY A 391 -4.69 16.13 3.19
CA GLY A 391 -5.82 17.05 3.42
C GLY A 391 -5.53 18.53 3.15
N ALA A 392 -4.26 18.93 3.06
CA ALA A 392 -3.88 20.23 2.53
C ALA A 392 -4.20 20.32 1.03
N ARG A 393 -4.88 21.39 0.60
CA ARG A 393 -5.33 21.57 -0.78
C ARG A 393 -4.81 22.89 -1.33
N VAL A 394 -3.98 22.84 -2.35
CA VAL A 394 -3.64 24.04 -3.13
C VAL A 394 -4.68 24.25 -4.22
N VAL A 395 -5.24 25.46 -4.27
CA VAL A 395 -6.11 25.95 -5.33
C VAL A 395 -5.31 26.95 -6.15
N PRO A 396 -4.83 26.57 -7.36
CA PRO A 396 -3.96 27.43 -8.14
C PRO A 396 -4.73 28.58 -8.77
N SER A 397 -4.09 29.74 -8.92
CA SER A 397 -4.56 30.83 -9.76
C SER A 397 -4.65 30.35 -11.22
N THR A 398 -5.86 30.33 -11.78
CA THR A 398 -6.10 29.85 -13.14
C THR A 398 -7.34 30.51 -13.74
N ALA A 399 -7.53 30.37 -15.05
CA ALA A 399 -8.79 30.63 -15.76
C ALA A 399 -9.36 29.33 -16.37
N ALA A 400 -8.83 28.17 -15.95
CA ALA A 400 -9.15 26.89 -16.55
C ALA A 400 -10.62 26.51 -16.33
N LYS A 401 -11.23 25.99 -17.40
CA LYS A 401 -12.57 25.41 -17.36
C LYS A 401 -12.50 23.92 -17.06
N LYS A 402 -13.39 23.44 -16.20
CA LYS A 402 -13.58 22.03 -15.92
C LYS A 402 -15.00 21.62 -16.20
N SER A 403 -15.20 20.64 -17.08
CA SER A 403 -16.51 20.05 -17.33
C SER A 403 -16.80 18.89 -16.37
N ILE A 404 -17.97 18.88 -15.76
CA ILE A 404 -18.48 17.80 -14.91
C ILE A 404 -19.89 17.45 -15.37
N GLU A 405 -20.07 16.27 -15.96
CA GLU A 405 -21.38 15.80 -16.47
C GLU A 405 -22.06 16.82 -17.41
N GLY A 406 -21.27 17.54 -18.23
CA GLY A 406 -21.76 18.55 -19.17
C GLY A 406 -21.82 19.98 -18.63
N TYR A 407 -21.61 20.19 -17.33
CA TYR A 407 -21.61 21.52 -16.71
C TYR A 407 -20.19 22.07 -16.63
N GLU A 408 -19.97 23.31 -17.11
CA GLU A 408 -18.69 23.98 -17.05
C GLU A 408 -18.53 24.75 -15.73
N PHE A 409 -17.39 24.54 -15.06
CA PHE A 409 -16.96 25.33 -13.90
C PHE A 409 -15.66 26.04 -14.24
N VAL A 410 -15.66 27.37 -14.18
CA VAL A 410 -14.46 28.19 -14.27
C VAL A 410 -13.76 28.19 -12.93
N ASN A 411 -12.44 27.99 -12.89
CA ASN A 411 -11.62 28.00 -11.68
C ASN A 411 -12.02 26.91 -10.67
N PHE A 412 -12.35 25.71 -11.17
CA PHE A 412 -12.84 24.63 -10.31
C PHE A 412 -11.92 24.32 -9.13
N GLY A 413 -12.47 24.46 -7.94
CA GLY A 413 -11.81 24.34 -6.66
C GLY A 413 -11.84 25.65 -5.87
N SER A 414 -12.07 26.78 -6.54
CA SER A 414 -12.14 28.09 -5.92
C SER A 414 -13.52 28.50 -5.42
N HIS A 415 -14.56 27.80 -5.87
CA HIS A 415 -15.96 28.12 -5.60
C HIS A 415 -16.47 29.39 -6.29
N THR A 416 -15.66 30.03 -7.14
CA THR A 416 -16.01 31.24 -7.89
C THR A 416 -15.45 31.19 -9.30
N SER A 417 -16.07 31.92 -10.21
CA SER A 417 -15.56 32.15 -11.56
C SER A 417 -14.58 33.35 -11.61
N GLU A 418 -14.48 34.12 -10.52
CA GLU A 418 -13.57 35.25 -10.38
C GLU A 418 -12.10 34.83 -10.38
N GLN A 419 -11.24 35.72 -10.87
CA GLN A 419 -9.80 35.57 -10.76
C GLN A 419 -9.32 35.72 -9.32
N HIS A 420 -8.27 34.99 -8.96
CA HIS A 420 -7.70 34.98 -7.62
C HIS A 420 -6.19 34.65 -7.66
N ASP A 421 -5.45 35.04 -6.62
CA ASP A 421 -4.00 34.84 -6.55
C ASP A 421 -3.59 33.39 -6.24
N GLY A 422 -4.55 32.51 -5.96
CA GLY A 422 -4.31 31.14 -5.55
C GLY A 422 -4.04 31.04 -4.05
N TYR A 423 -4.32 29.88 -3.46
CA TYR A 423 -4.28 29.71 -2.01
C TYR A 423 -4.11 28.26 -1.58
N LEU A 424 -3.60 28.09 -0.36
CA LEU A 424 -3.50 26.82 0.34
C LEU A 424 -4.62 26.71 1.38
N ASN A 425 -5.47 25.69 1.25
CA ASN A 425 -6.38 25.28 2.30
C ASN A 425 -5.76 24.26 3.24
N ILE A 426 -6.00 24.47 4.53
CA ILE A 426 -5.85 23.48 5.59
C ILE A 426 -7.10 23.54 6.47
N ALA A 427 -7.38 22.47 7.21
CA ALA A 427 -8.57 22.40 8.05
C ALA A 427 -8.27 21.74 9.39
N CYS A 428 -8.95 22.21 10.45
CA CYS A 428 -8.92 21.61 11.77
C CYS A 428 -10.21 20.81 12.00
N GLY A 429 -10.18 19.54 11.61
CA GLY A 429 -11.27 18.58 11.85
C GLY A 429 -11.25 18.00 13.26
N ILE A 430 -12.39 17.48 13.71
CA ILE A 430 -12.54 16.75 14.96
C ILE A 430 -11.62 15.53 14.95
N GLY A 431 -11.04 15.20 16.10
CA GLY A 431 -10.06 14.12 16.23
C GLY A 431 -8.61 14.53 15.96
N MET A 432 -8.34 15.74 15.42
CA MET A 432 -6.98 16.25 15.29
C MET A 432 -6.33 16.48 16.66
N THR A 433 -5.04 16.22 16.76
CA THR A 433 -4.23 16.38 17.98
C THR A 433 -3.31 17.59 17.92
N ALA A 434 -2.89 18.09 19.09
CA ALA A 434 -1.91 19.18 19.15
C ALA A 434 -0.58 18.83 18.47
N ALA A 435 -0.12 17.59 18.63
CA ALA A 435 1.09 17.09 17.99
C ALA A 435 1.01 17.11 16.46
N GLU A 436 -0.15 16.76 15.88
CA GLU A 436 -0.36 16.87 14.44
C GLU A 436 -0.35 18.31 13.95
N VAL A 437 -0.91 19.26 14.72
CA VAL A 437 -0.85 20.69 14.39
C VAL A 437 0.60 21.18 14.42
N ASP A 438 1.39 20.81 15.44
CA ASP A 438 2.80 21.21 15.54
C ASP A 438 3.65 20.63 14.40
N GLU A 439 3.46 19.34 14.09
CA GLU A 439 4.16 18.68 12.99
C GLU A 439 3.76 19.25 11.62
N LEU A 440 2.49 19.62 11.44
CA LEU A 440 2.01 20.29 10.23
C LEU A 440 2.81 21.56 9.94
N PHE A 441 2.96 22.45 10.94
CA PHE A 441 3.67 23.71 10.73
C PHE A 441 5.19 23.54 10.64
N THR A 442 5.75 22.55 11.34
CA THR A 442 7.16 22.16 11.19
C THR A 442 7.45 21.75 9.74
N ARG A 443 6.64 20.84 9.19
CA ARG A 443 6.79 20.40 7.80
C ARG A 443 6.47 21.51 6.80
N LEU A 444 5.45 22.34 7.06
CA LEU A 444 5.08 23.42 6.15
C LEU A 444 6.23 24.43 5.98
N GLN A 445 6.85 24.83 7.09
CA GLN A 445 8.03 25.71 7.10
C GLN A 445 9.23 25.10 6.37
N ASP A 446 9.57 23.84 6.68
CA ASP A 446 10.71 23.16 6.07
C ASP A 446 10.53 22.98 4.56
N ASN A 447 9.32 22.63 4.12
CA ASN A 447 9.03 22.41 2.71
C ASN A 447 9.00 23.72 1.93
N TYR A 448 8.49 24.81 2.51
CA TYR A 448 8.54 26.12 1.86
C TYR A 448 9.98 26.62 1.68
N LYS A 449 10.83 26.50 2.71
CA LYS A 449 12.27 26.86 2.61
C LYS A 449 12.97 26.07 1.49
N ARG A 450 12.67 24.77 1.38
CA ARG A 450 13.24 23.91 0.32
C ARG A 450 12.71 24.26 -1.06
N PHE A 451 11.43 24.64 -1.16
CA PHE A 451 10.83 25.12 -2.40
C PHE A 451 11.57 26.36 -2.92
N LEU A 452 11.77 27.38 -2.07
CA LEU A 452 12.51 28.59 -2.45
C LEU A 452 13.97 28.34 -2.85
N ARG A 453 14.68 27.42 -2.16
CA ARG A 453 16.06 27.07 -2.54
C ARG A 453 16.16 26.48 -3.94
N LYS A 454 15.20 25.63 -4.32
CA LYS A 454 15.14 25.07 -5.68
C LYS A 454 14.83 26.14 -6.73
N GLU A 455 14.02 27.14 -6.37
CA GLU A 455 13.69 28.28 -7.22
C GLU A 455 14.90 29.21 -7.44
N ALA A 456 15.64 29.52 -6.38
CA ALA A 456 16.85 30.34 -6.47
C ALA A 456 17.93 29.70 -7.37
N LEU A 457 18.14 28.38 -7.24
CA LEU A 457 19.05 27.60 -8.10
C LEU A 457 18.57 27.48 -9.56
N GLY A 458 17.26 27.61 -9.80
CA GLY A 458 16.69 27.63 -11.16
C GLY A 458 16.89 28.97 -11.88
N ASN A 459 16.84 30.09 -11.15
CA ASN A 459 16.99 31.43 -11.73
C ASN A 459 18.44 31.83 -12.03
N GLU A 460 19.43 31.32 -11.28
CA GLU A 460 20.86 31.55 -11.59
C GLU A 460 21.27 30.93 -12.94
N ASN A 461 20.63 29.84 -13.35
CA ASN A 461 20.87 29.18 -14.64
C ASN A 461 20.13 29.85 -15.82
N GLN A 462 19.20 30.78 -15.58
CA GLN A 462 18.53 31.53 -16.64
C GLN A 462 19.31 32.78 -17.07
N VAL A 463 20.03 33.45 -16.15
CA VAL A 463 20.85 34.64 -16.48
C VAL A 463 22.06 34.28 -17.37
N ALA A 464 22.49 33.02 -17.37
CA ALA A 464 23.56 32.52 -18.24
C ALA A 464 23.12 32.20 -19.68
N ASN A 465 21.81 32.18 -19.98
CA ASN A 465 21.27 31.73 -21.26
C ASN A 465 20.73 32.84 -22.18
N ASP A 466 20.88 34.12 -21.81
CA ASP A 466 20.47 35.27 -22.65
C ASP A 466 21.48 35.65 -23.76
N ALA A 467 22.31 34.70 -24.20
CA ALA A 467 23.18 34.84 -25.37
C ALA A 467 22.92 33.69 -26.37
N GLY A 468 21.85 33.81 -27.17
CA GLY A 468 21.61 32.91 -28.30
C GLY A 468 20.13 32.72 -28.61
N THR A 469 19.54 33.66 -29.33
CA THR A 469 18.22 33.52 -29.95
C THR A 469 18.31 32.68 -31.24
N GLU A 470 17.44 31.68 -31.41
CA GLU A 470 16.47 31.61 -32.52
C GLU A 470 15.54 30.36 -32.47
N ASN A 471 14.24 30.66 -32.35
CA ASN A 471 13.04 30.03 -32.95
C ASN A 471 12.61 28.55 -32.75
N ARG A 472 11.56 28.43 -31.89
CA ARG A 472 10.26 27.70 -32.04
C ARG A 472 10.19 26.17 -31.85
N PRO A 473 9.01 25.57 -31.50
CA PRO A 473 7.75 26.14 -30.96
C PRO A 473 7.30 25.54 -29.60
N LEU A 474 6.48 26.30 -28.86
CA LEU A 474 5.63 25.78 -27.79
C LEU A 474 4.58 24.82 -28.37
N VAL A 475 4.39 23.67 -27.71
CA VAL A 475 3.10 22.95 -27.74
C VAL A 475 2.75 22.53 -26.32
N ASP A 476 1.63 23.07 -25.87
CA ASP A 476 0.94 22.82 -24.62
C ASP A 476 0.38 21.40 -24.49
N ALA A 477 0.22 21.04 -23.21
CA ALA A 477 -0.85 20.22 -22.64
C ALA A 477 -0.86 18.69 -22.85
N VAL A 478 -0.70 17.97 -21.73
CA VAL A 478 -1.65 16.91 -21.33
C VAL A 478 -2.04 17.08 -19.86
N LEU A 479 -3.09 17.88 -19.65
CA LEU A 479 -3.99 17.80 -18.50
C LEU A 479 -5.11 16.81 -18.87
N SER A 480 -5.04 15.57 -18.38
CA SER A 480 -6.08 14.52 -18.51
C SER A 480 -5.58 13.27 -17.77
N CYS A 481 -6.24 12.54 -16.88
CA CYS A 481 -7.59 12.58 -16.35
C CYS A 481 -7.59 11.69 -15.09
N CYS A 482 -7.89 12.24 -13.90
CA CYS A 482 -8.44 11.48 -12.78
C CYS A 482 -9.97 11.48 -12.92
N CYS A 483 -10.47 10.64 -13.83
CA CYS A 483 -11.87 10.25 -13.94
C CYS A 483 -11.90 8.75 -14.20
N TYR A 484 -12.32 7.98 -13.18
CA TYR A 484 -12.80 6.62 -13.34
C TYR A 484 -13.81 6.58 -14.50
N ARG A 485 -13.45 5.96 -15.62
CA ARG A 485 -14.40 5.47 -16.62
C ARG A 485 -14.71 4.02 -16.29
N CYS A 486 -15.88 3.79 -15.68
CA CYS A 486 -16.67 2.62 -16.03
C CYS A 486 -17.20 2.86 -17.44
N ARG A 487 -17.02 1.88 -18.33
CA ARG A 487 -17.85 1.75 -19.53
C ARG A 487 -18.40 0.34 -19.56
N ASP A 488 -19.72 0.29 -19.52
CA ASP A 488 -20.53 -0.82 -19.99
C ASP A 488 -20.32 -1.05 -21.49
N SER A 489 -20.40 -2.30 -21.91
CA SER A 489 -20.74 -2.67 -23.28
C SER A 489 -21.82 -3.77 -23.24
N VAL A 490 -22.99 -3.42 -23.76
CA VAL A 490 -24.16 -4.29 -23.95
C VAL A 490 -24.09 -4.96 -25.32
N ALA A 491 -24.30 -6.28 -25.31
CA ALA A 491 -24.88 -7.20 -26.30
C ALA A 491 -24.54 -7.11 -27.81
N ALA A 492 -24.12 -8.26 -28.36
CA ALA A 492 -24.59 -8.76 -29.65
C ALA A 492 -24.60 -10.30 -29.66
N ASN A 493 -25.70 -10.86 -30.17
CA ASN A 493 -26.05 -12.28 -30.30
C ASN A 493 -25.11 -13.07 -31.23
N ALA A 494 -24.89 -14.36 -30.93
CA ALA A 494 -24.84 -15.43 -31.94
C ALA A 494 -25.08 -16.82 -31.30
N THR A 495 -25.81 -17.64 -32.04
CA THR A 495 -26.52 -18.87 -31.68
C THR A 495 -25.71 -20.16 -31.80
N SER A 496 -26.08 -21.14 -30.97
CA SER A 496 -26.14 -22.60 -31.20
C SER A 496 -24.98 -23.37 -31.88
N SER A 497 -24.46 -24.39 -31.18
CA SER A 497 -24.55 -25.80 -31.63
C SER A 497 -24.07 -26.79 -30.57
N ARG A 498 -24.89 -27.83 -30.34
CA ARG A 498 -24.59 -29.07 -29.61
C ARG A 498 -23.60 -29.95 -30.40
N ALA A 499 -22.80 -30.76 -29.69
CA ALA A 499 -22.69 -32.24 -29.81
C ALA A 499 -21.37 -32.72 -29.15
N SER A 500 -21.46 -33.53 -28.09
CA SER A 500 -21.02 -34.96 -28.00
C SER A 500 -19.50 -35.19 -27.98
N GLY A 501 -18.90 -36.00 -27.11
CA GLY A 501 -19.39 -36.88 -26.05
C GLY A 501 -18.21 -37.69 -25.44
N ASN A 502 -18.51 -38.35 -24.31
CA ASN A 502 -17.93 -39.61 -23.79
C ASN A 502 -16.41 -39.67 -23.47
N ASP A 503 -15.92 -40.27 -22.37
CA ASP A 503 -16.34 -41.39 -21.52
C ASP A 503 -15.92 -41.13 -20.04
N ALA A 504 -16.73 -41.39 -19.00
CA ALA A 504 -17.01 -42.70 -18.35
C ALA A 504 -15.74 -43.30 -17.67
N GLN A 505 -15.65 -43.70 -16.40
CA GLN A 505 -16.60 -44.41 -15.52
C GLN A 505 -16.16 -44.40 -14.02
N LYS A 506 -17.19 -44.38 -13.16
CA LYS A 506 -17.43 -45.16 -11.89
C LYS A 506 -16.50 -44.96 -10.68
N ALA A 507 -16.92 -44.72 -9.42
CA ALA A 507 -18.16 -44.84 -8.60
C ALA A 507 -17.95 -45.82 -7.41
N PHE A 508 -18.77 -45.59 -6.36
CA PHE A 508 -19.06 -46.38 -5.13
C PHE A 508 -18.19 -46.05 -3.91
N LEU A 509 -18.66 -45.53 -2.76
CA LEU A 509 -19.85 -45.60 -1.87
C LEU A 509 -19.41 -46.09 -0.46
N VAL A 510 -19.35 -45.17 0.52
CA VAL A 510 -19.90 -45.16 1.93
C VAL A 510 -19.89 -46.50 2.73
N PRO A 511 -19.48 -46.59 4.03
CA PRO A 511 -20.07 -45.85 5.17
C PRO A 511 -19.18 -45.46 6.38
N LEU A 512 -19.74 -44.58 7.23
CA LEU A 512 -19.31 -44.18 8.59
C LEU A 512 -19.22 -45.38 9.56
N PRO A 513 -18.47 -45.26 10.69
CA PRO A 513 -19.14 -44.89 11.94
C PRO A 513 -18.33 -43.98 12.90
N TYR A 514 -19.06 -43.22 13.72
CA TYR A 514 -18.58 -42.62 14.97
C TYR A 514 -18.25 -43.70 16.02
N PRO A 515 -17.40 -43.39 17.02
CA PRO A 515 -17.88 -43.47 18.40
C PRO A 515 -17.51 -42.27 19.28
N ARG A 516 -18.22 -42.20 20.40
CA ARG A 516 -18.37 -41.12 21.39
C ARG A 516 -17.26 -41.09 22.46
N THR A 517 -17.03 -39.88 22.99
CA THR A 517 -16.66 -39.43 24.36
C THR A 517 -15.84 -40.33 25.31
N VAL A 518 -14.73 -39.77 25.81
CA VAL A 518 -14.33 -39.79 27.25
C VAL A 518 -13.69 -38.45 27.61
N MET A 519 -14.20 -37.78 28.65
CA MET A 519 -13.57 -36.68 29.39
C MET A 519 -12.73 -37.27 30.54
N GLU A 520 -11.77 -36.49 31.07
CA GLU A 520 -10.83 -36.74 32.20
C GLU A 520 -9.45 -37.24 31.73
N SER A 521 -8.29 -36.76 32.18
CA SER A 521 -7.88 -36.01 33.37
C SER A 521 -6.57 -35.23 33.14
N LEU A 522 -6.28 -34.27 34.03
CA LEU A 522 -5.07 -33.44 34.09
C LEU A 522 -3.82 -34.22 34.60
N VAL A 523 -2.68 -34.04 33.88
CA VAL A 523 -1.24 -34.00 34.34
C VAL A 523 -0.50 -35.36 34.60
N PRO A 524 0.86 -35.52 34.49
CA PRO A 524 1.95 -34.83 33.76
C PRO A 524 2.82 -35.73 32.82
N VAL A 525 3.62 -35.08 31.96
CA VAL A 525 4.91 -35.48 31.33
C VAL A 525 5.27 -36.98 31.21
N GLY A 526 5.34 -37.46 29.97
CA GLY A 526 6.02 -38.70 29.58
C GLY A 526 6.42 -38.66 28.10
N GLU A 527 7.73 -38.73 27.85
CA GLU A 527 8.41 -38.53 26.57
C GLU A 527 7.87 -39.39 25.42
N THR A 528 7.48 -38.74 24.32
CA THR A 528 7.52 -39.35 22.98
C THR A 528 8.14 -38.36 21.99
N ALA A 529 9.39 -38.66 21.62
CA ALA A 529 10.22 -38.15 20.54
C ALA A 529 10.16 -36.64 20.20
N PRO A 530 11.28 -35.89 20.35
CA PRO A 530 11.30 -34.50 19.93
C PRO A 530 11.14 -34.43 18.41
N PHE A 531 10.52 -33.36 17.92
CA PHE A 531 10.70 -32.89 16.55
C PHE A 531 11.69 -31.71 16.58
N PRO A 532 13.03 -31.92 16.51
CA PRO A 532 13.99 -30.80 16.51
C PRO A 532 14.89 -30.76 15.26
N ALA A 533 14.64 -31.58 14.23
CA ALA A 533 15.67 -31.88 13.23
C ALA A 533 15.96 -30.79 12.17
N ASP A 534 15.09 -29.79 11.97
CA ASP A 534 15.24 -28.82 10.86
C ASP A 534 15.83 -27.47 11.32
N MET A 535 15.45 -26.99 12.51
CA MET A 535 15.99 -25.75 13.06
C MET A 535 17.42 -25.90 13.60
N SER A 536 17.91 -27.12 13.80
CA SER A 536 19.32 -27.38 14.15
C SER A 536 20.28 -26.99 13.03
N LYS A 537 19.80 -26.88 11.78
CA LYS A 537 20.53 -26.40 10.62
C LYS A 537 20.41 -24.88 10.40
N CYS A 538 19.65 -24.19 11.25
CA CYS A 538 19.44 -22.74 11.18
C CYS A 538 20.33 -22.02 12.20
N GLU A 539 21.10 -21.05 11.71
CA GLU A 539 21.78 -20.05 12.53
C GLU A 539 21.19 -18.68 12.23
N PHE A 540 21.09 -17.84 13.26
CA PHE A 540 20.64 -16.47 13.08
C PHE A 540 21.80 -15.51 13.24
N ALA A 541 21.85 -14.51 12.38
CA ALA A 541 22.87 -13.47 12.43
C ALA A 541 22.22 -12.10 12.27
N SER A 542 22.58 -11.16 13.16
CA SER A 542 22.15 -9.77 13.05
C SER A 542 22.76 -9.06 11.83
N GLU A 543 23.94 -9.52 11.42
CA GLU A 543 24.68 -9.04 10.26
C GLU A 543 25.32 -10.24 9.56
N LEU A 544 25.43 -10.16 8.24
CA LEU A 544 26.29 -11.07 7.49
C LEU A 544 27.70 -10.48 7.42
N ILE A 545 28.70 -11.31 7.13
CA ILE A 545 30.05 -10.81 6.86
C ILE A 545 30.08 -9.96 5.59
N SER A 546 31.05 -9.06 5.49
CA SER A 546 31.27 -8.32 4.25
C SER A 546 31.53 -9.28 3.10
N VAL A 547 31.03 -8.97 1.90
CA VAL A 547 31.13 -9.90 0.77
C VAL A 547 31.04 -9.19 -0.58
N VAL A 548 31.89 -9.59 -1.52
CA VAL A 548 31.89 -9.17 -2.93
C VAL A 548 31.70 -10.37 -3.86
N GLY A 549 31.12 -10.13 -5.03
CA GLY A 549 30.92 -11.16 -6.06
C GLY A 549 30.07 -12.33 -5.56
N HIS A 550 29.15 -12.08 -4.64
CA HIS A 550 28.12 -13.00 -4.22
C HIS A 550 26.95 -12.95 -5.20
N CYS A 551 26.11 -13.97 -5.15
CA CYS A 551 24.84 -14.01 -5.86
C CYS A 551 23.70 -13.60 -4.92
N MET A 552 22.70 -12.90 -5.46
CA MET A 552 21.48 -12.56 -4.74
C MET A 552 20.26 -12.82 -5.62
N VAL A 553 19.32 -13.63 -5.12
CA VAL A 553 18.15 -14.06 -5.90
C VAL A 553 16.87 -13.87 -5.08
N PRO A 554 15.81 -13.23 -5.63
CA PRO A 554 14.52 -13.13 -4.95
C PRO A 554 13.78 -14.48 -4.97
N TYR A 555 13.17 -14.85 -3.85
CA TYR A 555 12.31 -16.03 -3.73
C TYR A 555 11.08 -15.72 -2.85
N GLY A 556 9.88 -15.66 -3.44
CA GLY A 556 8.70 -15.18 -2.74
C GLY A 556 8.90 -13.75 -2.25
N ASP A 557 8.71 -13.52 -0.94
CA ASP A 557 9.03 -12.24 -0.27
C ASP A 557 10.28 -12.36 0.61
N CYS A 558 11.28 -13.13 0.19
CA CYS A 558 12.62 -13.11 0.81
C CYS A 558 13.71 -13.09 -0.26
N VAL A 559 14.94 -12.82 0.17
CA VAL A 559 16.12 -12.77 -0.68
C VAL A 559 17.11 -13.83 -0.22
N ILE A 560 17.64 -14.61 -1.17
CA ILE A 560 18.67 -15.63 -0.91
C ILE A 560 20.01 -15.09 -1.38
N VAL A 561 21.00 -15.09 -0.49
CA VAL A 561 22.40 -14.72 -0.77
C VAL A 561 23.32 -15.93 -0.63
N TRP A 562 24.15 -16.15 -1.65
CA TRP A 562 25.08 -17.29 -1.70
C TRP A 562 26.41 -16.91 -2.37
N GLY A 563 27.49 -17.53 -1.92
CA GLY A 563 28.83 -17.40 -2.52
C GLY A 563 29.45 -16.01 -2.31
N GLY A 564 30.60 -15.78 -2.95
CA GLY A 564 31.40 -14.57 -2.77
C GLY A 564 32.42 -14.68 -1.63
N TYR A 565 33.23 -13.64 -1.49
CA TYR A 565 34.31 -13.59 -0.52
C TYR A 565 34.53 -12.16 -0.01
N TYR A 566 35.33 -12.01 1.03
CA TYR A 566 35.98 -10.75 1.37
C TYR A 566 37.46 -10.98 1.62
N ARG A 567 38.22 -9.90 1.62
CA ARG A 567 39.65 -9.96 1.91
C ARG A 567 39.87 -9.51 3.35
N LYS A 568 40.51 -10.37 4.15
CA LYS A 568 40.81 -10.08 5.56
C LYS A 568 42.12 -9.30 5.70
N ARG A 569 43.11 -9.66 4.89
CA ARG A 569 44.44 -9.02 4.76
C ARG A 569 44.93 -9.20 3.33
N ALA A 570 45.97 -8.47 2.92
CA ALA A 570 46.62 -8.67 1.63
C ALA A 570 46.91 -10.17 1.37
N GLY A 571 46.41 -10.71 0.26
CA GLY A 571 46.54 -12.13 -0.09
C GLY A 571 45.55 -13.11 0.59
N GLU A 572 44.94 -12.75 1.73
CA GLU A 572 44.04 -13.64 2.48
C GLU A 572 42.57 -13.38 2.12
N SER A 573 42.00 -14.22 1.25
CA SER A 573 40.57 -14.18 0.89
C SER A 573 39.77 -15.21 1.67
N VAL A 574 38.68 -14.77 2.31
CA VAL A 574 37.77 -15.59 3.09
C VAL A 574 36.44 -15.68 2.33
N TYR A 575 36.11 -16.88 1.87
CA TYR A 575 34.87 -17.13 1.14
C TYR A 575 33.72 -17.41 2.10
N LEU A 576 32.51 -17.06 1.68
CA LEU A 576 31.31 -17.56 2.35
C LEU A 576 31.26 -19.09 2.26
N PRO A 577 30.76 -19.78 3.31
CA PRO A 577 30.68 -21.24 3.29
C PRO A 577 29.80 -21.71 2.11
N PRO A 578 30.30 -22.57 1.21
CA PRO A 578 29.58 -22.92 -0.01
C PRO A 578 28.34 -23.78 0.24
N TYR A 579 28.29 -24.46 1.39
CA TYR A 579 27.13 -25.22 1.85
C TYR A 579 26.05 -24.35 2.50
N GLN A 580 26.28 -23.06 2.73
CA GLN A 580 25.34 -22.21 3.46
C GLN A 580 24.62 -21.26 2.50
N ILE A 581 23.29 -21.17 2.63
CA ILE A 581 22.53 -20.05 2.05
C ILE A 581 22.13 -19.06 3.14
N ASN A 582 22.07 -17.78 2.80
CA ASN A 582 21.70 -16.71 3.73
C ASN A 582 20.38 -16.10 3.26
N ILE A 583 19.35 -16.19 4.09
CA ILE A 583 18.00 -15.75 3.77
C ILE A 583 17.74 -14.44 4.50
N LEU A 584 17.37 -13.40 3.75
CA LEU A 584 16.90 -12.12 4.27
C LEU A 584 15.38 -12.02 4.05
N PRO A 585 14.55 -12.10 5.11
CA PRO A 585 13.11 -11.89 5.02
C PRO A 585 12.74 -10.46 4.63
N TYR A 586 11.62 -10.27 3.92
CA TYR A 586 11.07 -8.94 3.65
C TYR A 586 10.44 -8.31 4.91
N GLY A 587 10.90 -7.12 5.28
CA GLY A 587 10.51 -6.41 6.51
C GLY A 587 11.65 -5.52 7.00
N ARG A 588 11.37 -4.48 7.79
CA ARG A 588 12.37 -3.46 8.20
C ARG A 588 13.48 -4.00 9.12
N GLU A 589 13.49 -5.28 9.42
CA GLU A 589 14.38 -5.86 10.40
C GLU A 589 15.35 -6.85 9.79
N GLU A 590 16.60 -6.39 9.70
CA GLU A 590 17.78 -7.15 9.28
C GLU A 590 18.08 -8.29 10.26
N LEU A 591 17.42 -9.43 10.11
CA LEU A 591 17.85 -10.69 10.71
C LEU A 591 18.10 -11.68 9.58
N TRP A 592 19.35 -12.11 9.44
CA TRP A 592 19.73 -13.14 8.49
C TRP A 592 19.42 -14.51 9.08
N VAL A 593 18.76 -15.35 8.29
CA VAL A 593 18.60 -16.77 8.57
C VAL A 593 19.60 -17.53 7.71
N CYS A 594 20.65 -18.04 8.34
CA CYS A 594 21.68 -18.85 7.71
C CYS A 594 21.25 -20.32 7.77
N TYR A 595 21.05 -20.95 6.62
CA TYR A 595 20.62 -22.35 6.56
C TYR A 595 21.72 -23.24 6.00
N ASP A 596 22.02 -24.31 6.73
CA ASP A 596 23.04 -25.30 6.40
C ASP A 596 22.54 -26.34 5.39
N CYS A 597 23.06 -26.27 4.17
CA CYS A 597 22.83 -27.19 3.07
C CYS A 597 24.08 -28.04 2.80
N ARG A 598 24.74 -28.63 3.80
CA ARG A 598 25.94 -29.46 3.57
C ARG A 598 25.70 -30.83 2.93
N ASP A 599 24.45 -31.19 2.68
CA ASP A 599 24.08 -32.49 2.13
C ASP A 599 24.18 -32.49 0.60
N GLY A 600 24.62 -33.61 0.02
CA GLY A 600 24.71 -33.80 -1.43
C GLY A 600 26.02 -33.30 -2.05
N ILE A 601 25.97 -32.85 -3.30
CA ILE A 601 27.15 -32.42 -4.08
C ILE A 601 27.30 -30.89 -3.97
N VAL A 602 27.89 -30.43 -2.88
CA VAL A 602 28.09 -29.00 -2.62
C VAL A 602 29.10 -28.41 -3.60
N PRO A 603 28.82 -27.24 -4.21
CA PRO A 603 29.80 -26.51 -5.02
C PRO A 603 31.05 -26.13 -4.21
N PHE A 604 32.17 -25.89 -4.89
CA PHE A 604 33.31 -25.25 -4.26
C PHE A 604 32.99 -23.80 -3.87
N PRO A 605 33.72 -23.19 -2.92
CA PRO A 605 33.60 -21.76 -2.65
C PRO A 605 33.81 -20.95 -3.93
N THR A 606 32.79 -20.22 -4.35
CA THR A 606 32.75 -19.59 -5.68
C THR A 606 32.36 -18.13 -5.57
N THR A 607 32.96 -17.28 -6.42
CA THR A 607 32.58 -15.86 -6.60
C THR A 607 32.24 -15.59 -8.06
N SER A 608 31.46 -14.53 -8.30
CA SER A 608 31.10 -14.07 -9.64
C SER A 608 30.38 -15.13 -10.50
N ALA A 609 29.68 -16.06 -9.84
CA ALA A 609 28.77 -16.98 -10.49
C ALA A 609 27.47 -16.28 -10.90
N THR A 610 26.71 -16.92 -11.79
CA THR A 610 25.34 -16.52 -12.12
C THR A 610 24.37 -17.39 -11.35
N ALA A 611 23.33 -16.79 -10.75
CA ALA A 611 22.33 -17.53 -10.00
C ALA A 611 20.89 -17.12 -10.36
N MET A 612 19.97 -18.08 -10.32
CA MET A 612 18.55 -17.86 -10.54
C MET A 612 17.70 -18.96 -9.88
N ILE A 613 16.38 -18.75 -9.79
CA ILE A 613 15.45 -19.80 -9.38
C ILE A 613 14.96 -20.53 -10.63
N TRP A 614 15.10 -21.85 -10.68
CA TRP A 614 14.62 -22.68 -11.78
C TRP A 614 14.04 -24.00 -11.28
N ARG A 615 12.81 -24.34 -11.67
CA ARG A 615 12.09 -25.57 -11.27
C ARG A 615 12.19 -25.90 -9.77
N ARG A 616 12.10 -24.88 -8.90
CA ARG A 616 12.23 -24.95 -7.42
C ARG A 616 13.65 -25.20 -6.88
N ASN A 617 14.67 -25.00 -7.71
CA ASN A 617 16.06 -25.05 -7.30
C ASN A 617 16.66 -23.65 -7.32
N LEU A 618 17.58 -23.36 -6.41
CA LEU A 618 18.58 -22.32 -6.63
C LEU A 618 19.63 -22.91 -7.57
N LEU A 619 19.65 -22.42 -8.81
CA LEU A 619 20.63 -22.77 -9.82
C LEU A 619 21.83 -21.84 -9.69
N ILE A 620 23.04 -22.41 -9.65
CA ILE A 620 24.31 -21.70 -9.73
C ILE A 620 25.04 -22.18 -10.98
N PHE A 621 25.51 -21.25 -11.80
CA PHE A 621 26.31 -21.54 -12.99
C PHE A 621 27.59 -20.70 -13.03
N GLY A 622 28.70 -21.39 -13.36
CA GLY A 622 29.98 -20.75 -13.62
C GLY A 622 30.58 -20.05 -12.41
N GLY A 623 31.38 -19.03 -12.66
CA GLY A 623 32.10 -18.26 -11.65
C GLY A 623 33.55 -18.70 -11.48
N SER A 624 34.19 -18.10 -10.48
CA SER A 624 35.58 -18.37 -10.10
C SER A 624 35.59 -19.15 -8.79
N ALA A 625 35.93 -20.43 -8.87
CA ALA A 625 35.87 -21.39 -7.77
C ALA A 625 37.26 -21.62 -7.17
N ARG A 626 37.33 -21.68 -5.83
CA ARG A 626 38.54 -22.00 -5.08
C ARG A 626 38.63 -23.50 -4.79
N PHE A 627 39.59 -24.16 -5.41
CA PHE A 627 39.89 -25.57 -5.20
C PHE A 627 40.81 -25.78 -3.98
N PRO A 628 40.95 -27.02 -3.48
CA PRO A 628 41.98 -27.37 -2.50
C PRO A 628 43.37 -26.89 -2.98
N GLN A 629 44.22 -26.40 -2.07
CA GLN A 629 45.52 -25.73 -2.35
C GLN A 629 45.43 -24.26 -2.84
N GLU A 630 44.29 -23.60 -2.64
CA GLU A 630 44.05 -22.18 -2.97
C GLU A 630 44.11 -21.81 -4.47
N VAL A 631 44.19 -22.79 -5.36
CA VAL A 631 44.11 -22.56 -6.80
C VAL A 631 42.70 -22.13 -7.15
N THR A 632 42.57 -20.91 -7.66
CA THR A 632 41.29 -20.37 -8.15
C THR A 632 41.19 -20.64 -9.65
N ARG A 633 40.08 -21.23 -10.10
CA ARG A 633 39.81 -21.49 -11.52
C ARG A 633 38.42 -21.05 -11.90
N VAL A 634 38.27 -20.62 -13.14
CA VAL A 634 36.96 -20.37 -13.72
C VAL A 634 36.29 -21.72 -14.01
N VAL A 635 35.00 -21.85 -13.73
CA VAL A 635 34.25 -23.09 -13.91
C VAL A 635 33.07 -22.92 -14.88
N ASN A 636 32.52 -24.02 -15.36
CA ASN A 636 31.34 -24.09 -16.24
C ASN A 636 30.24 -25.01 -15.69
N ASP A 637 30.30 -25.34 -14.40
CA ASP A 637 29.38 -26.28 -13.81
C ASP A 637 28.06 -25.64 -13.40
N ILE A 638 26.97 -26.40 -13.57
CA ILE A 638 25.68 -26.15 -12.94
C ILE A 638 25.58 -26.94 -11.64
N PHE A 639 25.20 -26.24 -10.57
CA PHE A 639 24.77 -26.82 -9.32
C PHE A 639 23.32 -26.41 -9.04
N LEU A 640 22.52 -27.37 -8.55
CA LEU A 640 21.13 -27.17 -8.17
C LEU A 640 20.98 -27.45 -6.69
N LEU A 641 20.65 -26.44 -5.91
CA LEU A 641 20.17 -26.62 -4.54
C LEU A 641 18.66 -26.77 -4.57
N ASN A 642 18.16 -27.95 -4.23
CA ASN A 642 16.73 -28.18 -4.13
C ASN A 642 16.15 -27.43 -2.93
N LEU A 643 15.28 -26.45 -3.18
CA LEU A 643 14.68 -25.61 -2.13
C LEU A 643 13.55 -26.30 -1.37
N ASP A 644 13.21 -27.55 -1.68
CA ASP A 644 12.33 -28.38 -0.85
C ASP A 644 13.13 -29.22 0.16
N THR A 645 14.32 -29.71 -0.20
CA THR A 645 15.10 -30.66 0.62
C THR A 645 16.36 -30.07 1.26
N GLY A 646 16.90 -28.97 0.73
CA GLY A 646 18.19 -28.41 1.14
C GLY A 646 19.40 -29.24 0.67
N ILE A 647 19.19 -30.14 -0.30
CA ILE A 647 20.23 -31.02 -0.82
C ILE A 647 20.79 -30.43 -2.10
N TRP A 648 22.11 -30.29 -2.17
CA TRP A 648 22.78 -29.94 -3.41
C TRP A 648 22.85 -31.15 -4.32
N SER A 649 22.56 -30.91 -5.58
CA SER A 649 22.76 -31.86 -6.65
C SER A 649 23.51 -31.20 -7.78
N ARG A 650 24.17 -32.03 -8.55
CA ARG A 650 24.68 -31.68 -9.86
C ARG A 650 23.81 -32.47 -10.85
N PRO A 651 23.15 -31.82 -11.82
CA PRO A 651 22.36 -32.54 -12.83
C PRO A 651 23.19 -33.67 -13.42
N ARG A 652 22.60 -34.87 -13.57
CA ARG A 652 23.31 -36.03 -14.16
C ARG A 652 23.80 -35.69 -15.58
N ASP A 653 23.12 -34.78 -16.26
CA ASP A 653 23.44 -34.29 -17.62
C ASP A 653 24.42 -33.11 -17.63
N ASN A 654 25.07 -32.82 -16.50
CA ASN A 654 26.42 -32.25 -16.53
C ASN A 654 27.45 -33.28 -17.07
N ILE A 655 26.98 -34.31 -17.79
CA ILE A 655 27.64 -35.33 -18.60
C ILE A 655 26.93 -35.41 -19.98
N GLY A 656 26.28 -34.35 -20.45
CA GLY A 656 26.01 -34.24 -21.88
C GLY A 656 27.33 -34.21 -22.67
N GLU A 657 27.34 -34.70 -23.91
CA GLU A 657 28.54 -34.62 -24.76
C GLU A 657 28.97 -33.17 -25.01
N LYS A 658 28.13 -32.16 -24.75
CA LYS A 658 28.44 -30.74 -24.97
C LYS A 658 28.24 -29.86 -23.73
N LYS A 659 29.16 -28.91 -23.49
CA LYS A 659 29.15 -27.96 -22.36
C LYS A 659 29.67 -26.59 -22.78
N PRO A 660 29.26 -25.49 -22.13
CA PRO A 660 29.83 -24.19 -22.40
C PRO A 660 31.26 -24.06 -21.85
N PRO A 661 32.07 -23.13 -22.40
CA PRO A 661 33.36 -22.80 -21.84
C PRO A 661 33.28 -22.25 -20.42
N PRO A 662 34.27 -22.53 -19.54
CA PRO A 662 34.39 -21.91 -18.23
C PRO A 662 34.29 -20.40 -18.32
N ARG A 663 33.43 -19.80 -17.48
CA ARG A 663 33.19 -18.35 -17.45
C ARG A 663 32.83 -17.84 -16.08
N ASP A 664 33.31 -16.65 -15.74
CA ASP A 664 32.85 -15.85 -14.61
C ASP A 664 32.20 -14.55 -15.10
N LYS A 665 31.45 -13.89 -14.19
CA LYS A 665 30.82 -12.59 -14.42
C LYS A 665 29.92 -12.55 -15.66
N ALA A 666 29.37 -13.71 -16.02
CA ALA A 666 28.29 -13.83 -16.98
C ALA A 666 26.98 -13.34 -16.34
N THR A 667 26.02 -12.99 -17.18
CA THR A 667 24.67 -12.64 -16.74
C THR A 667 23.68 -13.70 -17.19
N GLY A 668 22.52 -13.80 -16.55
CA GLY A 668 21.55 -14.83 -16.90
C GLY A 668 20.16 -14.62 -16.32
N TRP A 669 19.18 -15.28 -16.94
CA TRP A 669 17.75 -15.06 -16.73
C TRP A 669 16.99 -16.38 -16.88
N GLU A 670 15.88 -16.52 -16.15
CA GLU A 670 14.91 -17.59 -16.37
C GLU A 670 13.73 -17.04 -17.17
N PHE A 671 13.35 -17.73 -18.24
CA PHE A 671 12.20 -17.38 -19.07
C PHE A 671 11.62 -18.66 -19.69
N ASP A 672 10.31 -18.84 -19.56
CA ASP A 672 9.58 -19.97 -20.13
C ASP A 672 10.19 -21.34 -19.74
N ASP A 673 10.51 -21.52 -18.45
CA ASP A 673 11.10 -22.75 -17.88
C ASP A 673 12.48 -23.12 -18.44
N LYS A 674 13.19 -22.14 -19.02
CA LYS A 674 14.56 -22.27 -19.54
C LYS A 674 15.48 -21.24 -18.91
N CYS A 675 16.76 -21.59 -18.76
CA CYS A 675 17.79 -20.71 -18.21
C CYS A 675 18.69 -20.18 -19.31
N TYR A 676 18.77 -18.87 -19.46
CA TYR A 676 19.59 -18.21 -20.47
C TYR A 676 20.82 -17.56 -19.82
N PHE A 677 21.95 -17.55 -20.54
CA PHE A 677 23.19 -16.91 -20.09
C PHE A 677 23.85 -16.16 -21.23
N PHE A 678 24.42 -15.00 -20.92
CA PHE A 678 25.14 -14.19 -21.89
C PHE A 678 26.51 -13.73 -21.38
N GLY A 679 27.50 -13.86 -22.27
CA GLY A 679 28.85 -13.35 -22.08
C GLY A 679 29.65 -14.02 -20.97
N GLY A 680 30.59 -13.28 -20.41
CA GLY A 680 31.51 -13.71 -19.36
C GLY A 680 32.98 -13.69 -19.77
N TYR A 681 33.84 -13.95 -18.80
CA TYR A 681 35.29 -14.01 -18.97
C TYR A 681 35.83 -15.32 -18.40
N GLY A 682 36.70 -16.01 -19.13
CA GLY A 682 37.22 -17.29 -18.71
C GLY A 682 38.20 -17.86 -19.71
N ASP A 683 38.23 -19.18 -19.82
CA ASP A 683 39.22 -19.87 -20.64
C ASP A 683 39.01 -19.60 -22.14
N SER A 684 40.12 -19.38 -22.85
CA SER A 684 40.09 -19.20 -24.30
C SER A 684 39.86 -20.52 -25.03
N PRO A 685 39.31 -20.49 -26.25
CA PRO A 685 39.17 -21.68 -27.09
C PRO A 685 40.43 -22.53 -27.23
N ASP A 686 41.59 -21.89 -27.41
CA ASP A 686 42.87 -22.58 -27.56
C ASP A 686 43.30 -23.29 -26.27
N PHE A 687 43.10 -22.64 -25.11
CA PHE A 687 43.40 -23.26 -23.83
C PHE A 687 42.46 -24.43 -23.51
N ILE A 688 41.19 -24.34 -23.93
CA ILE A 688 40.21 -25.43 -23.81
C ILE A 688 40.59 -26.59 -24.72
N LEU A 689 41.07 -26.31 -25.93
CA LEU A 689 41.60 -27.30 -26.85
C LEU A 689 42.77 -28.08 -26.24
N ASP A 690 43.75 -27.36 -25.69
CA ASP A 690 44.92 -27.98 -25.05
C ASP A 690 44.53 -28.82 -23.83
N THR A 691 43.49 -28.42 -23.11
CA THR A 691 43.06 -29.07 -21.86
C THR A 691 42.09 -30.24 -22.07
N PHE A 692 41.20 -30.16 -23.07
CA PHE A 692 40.07 -31.09 -23.25
C PHE A 692 39.90 -31.68 -24.66
N GLN A 693 40.71 -31.24 -25.64
CA GLN A 693 40.89 -31.84 -26.98
C GLN A 693 39.70 -31.83 -27.96
N HIS A 694 38.56 -31.18 -27.68
CA HIS A 694 37.39 -31.14 -28.60
C HIS A 694 36.59 -29.81 -28.59
N LEU A 695 36.73 -28.94 -29.60
CA LEU A 695 36.02 -27.63 -29.69
C LEU A 695 34.49 -27.73 -29.69
N GLU A 696 33.91 -28.63 -30.49
CA GLU A 696 32.45 -28.75 -30.68
C GLU A 696 31.74 -29.21 -29.40
N LYS A 697 32.44 -30.02 -28.60
CA LYS A 697 32.02 -30.45 -27.27
C LYS A 697 31.97 -29.30 -26.29
N PHE A 698 32.78 -28.27 -26.46
CA PHE A 698 32.82 -27.16 -25.53
C PHE A 698 32.16 -25.89 -26.06
N PHE A 699 31.38 -25.92 -27.16
CA PHE A 699 30.85 -24.71 -27.79
C PHE A 699 31.90 -23.59 -27.96
N ALA A 700 33.19 -23.92 -28.14
CA ALA A 700 34.28 -22.96 -27.99
C ALA A 700 34.66 -22.33 -29.34
N TYR A 701 33.70 -21.92 -30.15
CA TYR A 701 33.96 -21.38 -31.49
C TYR A 701 34.75 -20.07 -31.42
N PRO A 702 35.98 -19.97 -31.96
CA PRO A 702 36.83 -18.79 -31.79
C PRO A 702 36.19 -17.45 -32.20
N SER A 703 35.26 -17.46 -33.16
CA SER A 703 34.51 -16.28 -33.60
C SER A 703 33.64 -15.63 -32.52
N ASP A 704 33.36 -16.34 -31.43
CA ASP A 704 32.57 -15.84 -30.30
C ASP A 704 33.43 -15.22 -29.20
N PHE A 705 34.76 -15.25 -29.35
CA PHE A 705 35.71 -14.87 -28.32
C PHE A 705 36.59 -13.70 -28.74
N VAL A 706 36.96 -12.89 -27.74
CA VAL A 706 38.00 -11.88 -27.84
C VAL A 706 39.07 -12.23 -26.82
N TYR A 707 40.26 -12.57 -27.31
CA TYR A 707 41.38 -13.01 -26.49
C TYR A 707 41.89 -11.88 -25.60
N CYS A 708 42.22 -12.19 -24.36
CA CYS A 708 42.79 -11.22 -23.43
C CYS A 708 44.21 -10.85 -23.87
N GLY A 709 44.48 -9.55 -24.05
CA GLY A 709 45.78 -9.09 -24.57
C GLY A 709 46.98 -9.44 -23.67
N ASN A 710 46.75 -9.63 -22.37
CA ASN A 710 47.80 -9.90 -21.39
C ASN A 710 47.93 -11.38 -21.01
N ASP A 711 46.96 -12.22 -21.36
CA ASP A 711 46.99 -13.67 -21.11
C ASP A 711 46.18 -14.41 -22.18
N PRO A 712 46.81 -15.03 -23.19
CA PRO A 712 46.12 -15.68 -24.30
C PRO A 712 45.31 -16.90 -23.86
N ARG A 713 45.52 -17.40 -22.63
CA ARG A 713 44.72 -18.49 -22.05
C ARG A 713 43.32 -18.05 -21.66
N LEU A 714 43.07 -16.75 -21.62
CA LEU A 714 41.80 -16.17 -21.20
C LEU A 714 41.14 -15.40 -22.34
N ALA A 715 39.81 -15.43 -22.39
CA ALA A 715 39.03 -14.74 -23.38
C ALA A 715 37.71 -14.22 -22.81
N TRP A 716 37.25 -13.12 -23.42
CA TRP A 716 35.91 -12.58 -23.30
C TRP A 716 35.02 -13.29 -24.31
N ASN A 717 33.78 -13.59 -23.97
CA ASN A 717 32.85 -14.20 -24.93
C ASN A 717 31.56 -13.39 -25.10
N ARG A 718 30.86 -13.61 -26.22
CA ARG A 718 29.54 -13.00 -26.55
C ARG A 718 28.44 -14.03 -26.76
N GLN A 719 28.61 -15.22 -26.20
CA GLN A 719 27.70 -16.34 -26.47
C GLN A 719 26.39 -16.15 -25.73
N LEU A 720 25.27 -16.45 -26.41
CA LEU A 720 23.97 -16.68 -25.79
C LEU A 720 23.78 -18.19 -25.64
N LEU A 721 23.70 -18.63 -24.39
CA LEU A 721 23.50 -20.03 -24.02
C LEU A 721 22.11 -20.22 -23.45
N MET A 722 21.54 -21.40 -23.65
CA MET A 722 20.30 -21.83 -23.03
C MET A 722 20.48 -23.20 -22.39
N PHE A 723 19.87 -23.38 -21.22
CA PHE A 723 19.84 -24.63 -20.48
C PHE A 723 18.41 -25.00 -20.11
N ASP A 724 17.97 -26.18 -20.53
CA ASP A 724 16.64 -26.75 -20.27
C ASP A 724 16.68 -28.16 -19.66
N SER A 725 17.82 -28.48 -19.03
CA SER A 725 18.39 -29.80 -18.69
C SER A 725 19.50 -30.23 -19.65
N GLU A 726 19.54 -29.68 -20.87
CA GLU A 726 20.65 -29.83 -21.81
C GLU A 726 21.21 -28.46 -22.19
N TRP A 727 22.47 -28.40 -22.61
CA TRP A 727 23.08 -27.15 -23.05
C TRP A 727 22.90 -26.91 -24.54
N HIS A 728 22.49 -25.69 -24.85
CA HIS A 728 22.32 -25.21 -26.22
C HIS A 728 23.06 -23.89 -26.41
N ILE A 729 23.81 -23.79 -27.51
CA ILE A 729 24.28 -22.49 -28.01
C ILE A 729 23.22 -21.95 -28.97
N LEU A 730 22.75 -20.73 -28.72
CA LEU A 730 21.69 -20.13 -29.51
C LEU A 730 22.27 -19.26 -30.62
N THR A 731 21.64 -19.33 -31.80
CA THR A 731 21.92 -18.39 -32.88
C THR A 731 21.24 -17.06 -32.56
N GLN A 732 21.99 -15.98 -32.69
CA GLN A 732 21.57 -14.63 -32.32
C GLN A 732 21.41 -13.78 -33.58
N GLY A 733 20.33 -13.00 -33.68
CA GLY A 733 20.10 -12.06 -34.77
C GLY A 733 20.32 -10.59 -34.37
N GLY A 734 20.34 -9.70 -35.36
CA GLY A 734 20.39 -8.25 -35.14
C GLY A 734 21.74 -7.72 -34.67
N ASN A 735 21.73 -6.69 -33.82
CA ASN A 735 22.92 -6.02 -33.30
C ASN A 735 23.48 -6.76 -32.07
N VAL A 736 24.13 -7.91 -32.31
CA VAL A 736 24.68 -8.73 -31.22
C VAL A 736 25.75 -7.94 -30.44
N PRO A 737 25.65 -7.83 -29.10
CA PRO A 737 26.64 -7.11 -28.30
C PRO A 737 28.03 -7.73 -28.43
N LEU A 738 29.07 -6.89 -28.37
CA LEU A 738 30.45 -7.35 -28.27
C LEU A 738 30.69 -8.22 -27.03
N ALA A 739 31.72 -9.06 -27.10
CA ALA A 739 32.16 -9.89 -25.99
C ALA A 739 32.41 -9.04 -24.75
N ARG A 740 31.91 -9.49 -23.59
CA ARG A 740 31.95 -8.70 -22.36
C ARG A 740 31.73 -9.58 -21.13
N ALA A 741 32.22 -9.12 -19.99
CA ALA A 741 31.87 -9.67 -18.70
C ALA A 741 31.53 -8.54 -17.72
N ALA A 742 30.92 -8.88 -16.59
CA ALA A 742 30.47 -7.92 -15.59
C ALA A 742 29.51 -6.85 -16.13
N ALA A 743 28.82 -7.16 -17.22
CA ALA A 743 27.68 -6.41 -17.69
C ALA A 743 26.51 -6.60 -16.72
N SER A 744 25.66 -5.59 -16.64
CA SER A 744 24.44 -5.67 -15.84
C SER A 744 23.26 -5.86 -16.75
N SER A 745 22.31 -6.68 -16.32
CA SER A 745 21.13 -6.95 -17.14
C SER A 745 19.92 -7.35 -16.31
N THR A 746 18.74 -7.21 -16.90
CA THR A 746 17.49 -7.60 -16.25
C THR A 746 16.44 -8.02 -17.27
N LEU A 747 15.61 -8.99 -16.91
CA LEU A 747 14.47 -9.43 -17.72
C LEU A 747 13.25 -8.57 -17.38
N VAL A 748 12.58 -8.07 -18.43
CA VAL A 748 11.27 -7.44 -18.39
C VAL A 748 10.25 -8.48 -18.86
N PRO A 749 9.56 -9.20 -17.95
CA PRO A 749 8.90 -10.45 -18.30
C PRO A 749 7.72 -10.29 -19.26
N HIS A 750 6.97 -9.19 -19.16
CA HIS A 750 5.79 -8.96 -19.98
C HIS A 750 6.13 -8.53 -21.43
N GLU A 751 7.34 -8.02 -21.66
CA GLU A 751 7.88 -7.75 -23.00
C GLU A 751 8.69 -8.92 -23.55
N SER A 752 8.89 -10.00 -22.77
CA SER A 752 9.84 -11.09 -23.08
C SER A 752 11.24 -10.56 -23.45
N THR A 753 11.62 -9.41 -22.91
CA THR A 753 12.80 -8.64 -23.35
C THR A 753 13.80 -8.49 -22.22
N VAL A 754 15.07 -8.74 -22.52
CA VAL A 754 16.19 -8.53 -21.61
C VAL A 754 16.90 -7.23 -21.98
N TYR A 755 17.07 -6.33 -21.01
CA TYR A 755 17.91 -5.15 -21.16
C TYR A 755 19.29 -5.44 -20.60
N LEU A 756 20.34 -5.14 -21.37
CA LEU A 756 21.74 -5.33 -21.01
C LEU A 756 22.49 -4.00 -21.15
N PHE A 757 23.17 -3.59 -20.09
CA PHE A 757 23.93 -2.34 -20.03
C PHE A 757 25.38 -2.57 -19.60
N GLY A 758 26.29 -1.95 -20.35
CA GLY A 758 27.70 -1.84 -20.03
C GLY A 758 28.45 -3.17 -19.92
N GLY A 759 29.35 -3.24 -18.94
CA GLY A 759 30.31 -4.33 -18.77
C GLY A 759 31.74 -3.91 -19.09
N ARG A 760 32.65 -4.88 -19.14
CA ARG A 760 34.06 -4.66 -19.47
C ARG A 760 34.45 -5.53 -20.67
N LEU A 761 35.30 -4.98 -21.53
CA LEU A 761 36.04 -5.69 -22.57
C LEU A 761 37.47 -5.14 -22.57
N GLN A 762 38.46 -6.00 -22.35
CA GLN A 762 39.86 -5.55 -22.13
C GLN A 762 39.96 -4.50 -21.02
N SER A 763 40.65 -3.38 -21.25
CA SER A 763 40.72 -2.23 -20.34
C SER A 763 39.43 -1.44 -20.26
N ASP A 764 38.58 -1.53 -21.28
CA ASP A 764 37.51 -0.57 -21.53
C ASP A 764 36.24 -1.01 -20.84
N ARG A 765 35.53 -0.04 -20.26
CA ARG A 765 34.21 -0.25 -19.70
C ARG A 765 33.18 0.40 -20.60
N LEU A 766 32.17 -0.38 -20.95
CA LEU A 766 31.21 -0.06 -21.98
C LEU A 766 30.03 0.71 -21.37
N ASN A 767 29.43 1.59 -22.17
CA ASN A 767 28.23 2.37 -21.83
C ASN A 767 27.05 2.08 -22.78
N ASP A 768 27.15 1.02 -23.57
CA ASP A 768 26.15 0.65 -24.55
C ASP A 768 24.95 -0.06 -23.89
N LEU A 769 23.76 0.16 -24.47
CA LEU A 769 22.50 -0.45 -24.05
C LEU A 769 21.95 -1.33 -25.17
N TYR A 770 21.57 -2.55 -24.82
CA TYR A 770 20.92 -3.49 -25.73
C TYR A 770 19.63 -4.04 -25.15
N ALA A 771 18.72 -4.40 -26.05
CA ALA A 771 17.53 -5.19 -25.77
C ALA A 771 17.57 -6.50 -26.57
N LEU A 772 17.41 -7.64 -25.89
CA LEU A 772 17.24 -8.97 -26.49
C LEU A 772 15.79 -9.41 -26.32
N ASP A 773 15.10 -9.65 -27.43
CA ASP A 773 13.82 -10.36 -27.44
C ASP A 773 14.09 -11.88 -27.32
N LEU A 774 13.61 -12.50 -26.23
CA LEU A 774 13.83 -13.93 -25.96
C LEU A 774 12.95 -14.86 -26.81
N ILE A 775 11.95 -14.35 -27.52
CA ILE A 775 11.13 -15.11 -28.46
C ILE A 775 11.83 -15.18 -29.82
N SER A 776 12.24 -14.03 -30.36
CA SER A 776 12.88 -13.95 -31.68
C SER A 776 14.40 -14.18 -31.65
N LEU A 777 15.03 -14.08 -30.47
CA LEU A 777 16.49 -14.11 -30.27
C LEU A 777 17.23 -13.02 -31.04
N ILE A 778 16.58 -11.88 -31.24
CA ILE A 778 17.12 -10.72 -31.95
C ILE A 778 17.56 -9.66 -30.94
N TRP A 779 18.83 -9.25 -31.05
CA TRP A 779 19.38 -8.11 -30.33
C TRP A 779 19.12 -6.81 -31.08
N ARG A 780 18.79 -5.77 -30.32
CA ARG A 780 18.71 -4.39 -30.79
C ARG A 780 19.61 -3.52 -29.92
N GLN A 781 20.50 -2.77 -30.56
CA GLN A 781 21.24 -1.72 -29.87
C GLN A 781 20.33 -0.49 -29.73
N ILE A 782 20.27 0.08 -28.53
CA ILE A 782 19.51 1.29 -28.24
C ILE A 782 20.51 2.42 -28.05
N ILE A 783 20.50 3.38 -28.99
CA ILE A 783 21.43 4.51 -29.02
C ILE A 783 20.74 5.70 -28.36
N ILE A 784 21.10 5.96 -27.11
CA ILE A 784 20.59 7.07 -26.29
C ILE A 784 21.70 7.57 -25.37
N ASP A 785 21.64 8.85 -25.00
CA ASP A 785 22.52 9.42 -23.99
C ASP A 785 22.18 8.85 -22.61
N GLY A 786 23.21 8.71 -21.76
CA GLY A 786 23.03 8.04 -20.48
C GLY A 786 24.31 7.91 -19.65
N PRO A 787 24.34 6.95 -18.71
CA PRO A 787 25.41 6.79 -17.76
C PRO A 787 26.77 6.53 -18.43
N CYS A 788 27.85 6.93 -17.77
CA CYS A 788 29.21 6.60 -18.20
C CYS A 788 29.46 5.07 -18.25
N GLY A 789 30.49 4.68 -19.01
CA GLY A 789 30.86 3.29 -19.20
C GLY A 789 31.31 2.63 -17.91
N ARG A 790 30.70 1.50 -17.56
CA ARG A 790 30.87 0.89 -16.24
C ARG A 790 30.71 -0.62 -16.23
N SER A 791 31.34 -1.24 -15.24
CA SER A 791 31.20 -2.67 -14.93
C SER A 791 30.90 -2.87 -13.45
N TRP A 792 30.42 -4.06 -13.07
CA TRP A 792 30.14 -4.42 -11.67
C TRP A 792 29.06 -3.54 -11.00
N CYS A 793 28.19 -2.96 -11.83
CA CYS A 793 26.97 -2.28 -11.43
C CYS A 793 25.78 -3.26 -11.43
N THR A 794 24.65 -2.84 -10.86
CA THR A 794 23.41 -3.61 -10.87
C THR A 794 22.32 -2.90 -11.66
N LEU A 795 21.60 -3.63 -12.50
CA LEU A 795 20.43 -3.19 -13.26
C LEU A 795 19.24 -4.05 -12.80
N THR A 796 18.22 -3.42 -12.22
CA THR A 796 17.10 -4.13 -11.58
C THR A 796 15.78 -3.70 -12.20
N TYR A 797 15.01 -4.63 -12.76
CA TYR A 797 13.65 -4.36 -13.21
C TYR A 797 12.72 -4.01 -12.05
N VAL A 798 11.99 -2.91 -12.18
CA VAL A 798 10.98 -2.43 -11.25
C VAL A 798 9.62 -2.45 -11.96
N PRO A 799 8.70 -3.34 -11.57
CA PRO A 799 7.38 -3.44 -12.20
C PRO A 799 6.51 -2.24 -11.83
N LYS A 800 5.61 -1.88 -12.75
CA LYS A 800 4.61 -0.81 -12.65
C LYS A 800 4.00 -0.71 -11.25
N GLN A 801 4.07 0.47 -10.63
CA GLN A 801 3.48 0.77 -9.32
C GLN A 801 2.40 1.84 -9.47
N GLY A 802 1.12 1.45 -9.37
CA GLY A 802 0.00 2.39 -9.56
C GLY A 802 -0.04 2.97 -10.99
N GLU A 803 0.12 4.28 -11.11
CA GLU A 803 0.13 4.99 -12.40
C GLU A 803 1.53 5.14 -13.03
N GLU A 804 2.61 4.97 -12.25
CA GLU A 804 3.99 5.04 -12.77
C GLU A 804 4.32 3.80 -13.61
N GLN A 805 4.85 4.02 -14.82
CA GLN A 805 5.37 2.96 -15.70
C GLN A 805 6.50 2.18 -15.04
N ASP A 806 6.70 0.96 -15.49
CA ASP A 806 7.85 0.15 -15.14
C ASP A 806 9.16 0.74 -15.71
N TYR A 807 10.28 0.39 -15.07
CA TYR A 807 11.60 0.90 -15.42
C TYR A 807 12.70 -0.06 -14.97
N CYS A 808 13.91 0.10 -15.48
CA CYS A 808 15.09 -0.57 -14.94
C CYS A 808 15.92 0.42 -14.11
N PHE A 809 16.33 0.03 -12.91
CA PHE A 809 17.12 0.85 -12.00
C PHE A 809 18.58 0.42 -12.01
N LEU A 810 19.47 1.33 -12.39
CA LEU A 810 20.92 1.13 -12.43
C LEU A 810 21.57 1.76 -11.18
N TYR A 811 22.46 1.04 -10.51
CA TYR A 811 23.23 1.56 -9.38
C TYR A 811 24.71 1.19 -9.42
N GLY A 812 25.56 2.20 -9.18
CA GLY A 812 26.97 2.07 -8.85
C GLY A 812 27.82 1.49 -9.98
N GLY A 813 28.84 0.73 -9.60
CA GLY A 813 29.86 0.17 -10.48
C GLY A 813 31.20 0.89 -10.36
N ILE A 814 32.04 0.70 -11.36
CA ILE A 814 33.33 1.36 -11.52
C ILE A 814 33.47 1.80 -12.98
N ASP A 815 34.03 2.98 -13.22
CA ASP A 815 34.27 3.52 -14.57
C ASP A 815 35.64 3.13 -15.13
N THR A 816 35.93 3.54 -16.37
CA THR A 816 37.19 3.23 -17.07
C THR A 816 38.42 3.76 -16.32
N GLU A 817 38.31 4.94 -15.73
CA GLU A 817 39.31 5.60 -14.89
C GLU A 817 39.52 4.92 -13.53
N SER A 818 38.73 3.89 -13.24
CA SER A 818 38.73 3.12 -12.00
C SER A 818 38.20 3.88 -10.79
N ASN A 819 37.33 4.86 -11.01
CA ASN A 819 36.57 5.53 -9.97
C ASN A 819 35.34 4.68 -9.58
N PRO A 820 35.19 4.30 -8.30
CA PRO A 820 33.95 3.73 -7.80
C PRO A 820 32.80 4.74 -7.94
N LEU A 821 31.66 4.27 -8.44
CA LEU A 821 30.49 5.10 -8.73
C LEU A 821 29.40 4.93 -7.67
N SER A 822 28.69 6.02 -7.37
CA SER A 822 27.55 6.07 -6.41
C SER A 822 26.26 6.56 -7.03
N ASP A 823 26.26 6.90 -8.32
CA ASP A 823 25.12 7.42 -9.05
C ASP A 823 24.05 6.34 -9.28
N CYS A 824 22.82 6.81 -9.46
CA CYS A 824 21.64 5.99 -9.69
C CYS A 824 20.93 6.49 -10.94
N TRP A 825 20.49 5.58 -11.81
CA TRP A 825 19.79 5.93 -13.03
C TRP A 825 18.54 5.09 -13.20
N ARG A 826 17.50 5.69 -13.77
CA ARG A 826 16.30 4.99 -14.25
C ARG A 826 16.33 4.91 -15.76
N LEU A 827 16.25 3.71 -16.29
CA LEU A 827 15.92 3.46 -17.69
C LEU A 827 14.40 3.33 -17.79
N LYS A 828 13.73 4.34 -18.34
CA LYS A 828 12.31 4.22 -18.67
C LYS A 828 12.17 3.27 -19.85
N ILE A 829 11.33 2.25 -19.68
CA ILE A 829 11.02 1.21 -20.67
C ILE A 829 9.54 1.34 -21.07
N GLY A 830 9.17 0.88 -22.27
CA GLY A 830 7.84 1.07 -22.86
C GLY A 830 7.87 1.22 -24.39
N ASP A 831 6.97 2.03 -24.96
CA ASP A 831 6.91 2.27 -26.42
C ASP A 831 8.29 2.58 -26.98
N ARG A 832 8.67 1.91 -28.08
CA ARG A 832 10.05 1.83 -28.59
C ARG A 832 10.75 3.18 -28.80
N GLU A 833 10.00 4.26 -28.96
CA GLU A 833 10.49 5.63 -29.17
C GLU A 833 10.73 6.42 -27.87
N ASN A 834 10.33 5.90 -26.71
CA ASN A 834 10.36 6.59 -25.42
C ASN A 834 11.41 6.04 -24.43
N ILE A 835 12.28 5.11 -24.87
CA ILE A 835 13.34 4.57 -24.02
C ILE A 835 14.37 5.65 -23.74
N ARG A 836 14.59 5.98 -22.47
CA ARG A 836 15.56 7.01 -22.07
C ARG A 836 16.10 6.78 -20.66
N TRP A 837 17.32 7.24 -20.44
CA TRP A 837 17.92 7.34 -19.12
C TRP A 837 17.47 8.62 -18.42
N GLU A 838 17.19 8.53 -17.13
CA GLU A 838 16.94 9.66 -16.23
C GLU A 838 17.78 9.47 -14.97
N GLU A 839 18.59 10.45 -14.62
CA GLU A 839 19.39 10.40 -13.38
C GLU A 839 18.47 10.54 -12.16
N GLU A 840 18.61 9.63 -11.19
CA GLU A 840 17.77 9.59 -10.00
C GLU A 840 18.35 10.52 -8.91
N ALA A 841 18.02 11.80 -8.98
CA ALA A 841 18.49 12.80 -8.01
C ALA A 841 17.76 12.76 -6.64
N LYS A 842 16.76 11.89 -6.48
CA LYS A 842 15.80 11.94 -5.36
C LYS A 842 16.34 11.36 -4.06
N TYR A 843 17.42 10.59 -4.09
CA TYR A 843 18.08 10.01 -2.91
C TYR A 843 19.60 9.91 -3.13
N THR A 844 20.40 10.42 -2.18
CA THR A 844 21.84 10.13 -2.15
C THR A 844 22.04 8.66 -1.84
N ALA A 845 22.56 7.88 -2.80
CA ALA A 845 23.02 6.53 -2.51
C ALA A 845 24.08 6.57 -1.39
N PRO A 846 24.12 5.58 -0.49
CA PRO A 846 24.84 5.68 0.78
C PRO A 846 26.36 5.81 0.60
N CYS A 847 26.90 5.24 -0.47
CA CYS A 847 28.31 5.31 -0.85
C CYS A 847 28.50 4.83 -2.30
N PRO A 848 29.68 5.06 -2.89
CA PRO A 848 30.12 4.34 -4.07
C PRO A 848 30.09 2.83 -3.82
N ARG A 849 29.66 2.05 -4.81
CA ARG A 849 29.51 0.60 -4.62
C ARG A 849 29.71 -0.17 -5.92
N LEU A 850 30.63 -1.13 -5.90
CA LEU A 850 30.85 -2.11 -6.97
C LEU A 850 30.83 -3.54 -6.40
N TRP A 851 30.65 -4.55 -7.27
CA TRP A 851 30.57 -5.97 -6.90
C TRP A 851 29.46 -6.32 -5.90
N HIS A 852 28.45 -5.46 -5.80
CA HIS A 852 27.25 -5.70 -5.03
C HIS A 852 26.22 -6.44 -5.88
N SER A 853 25.22 -7.00 -5.21
CA SER A 853 24.03 -7.52 -5.88
C SER A 853 22.81 -6.70 -5.50
N ALA A 854 21.83 -6.63 -6.41
CA ALA A 854 20.56 -5.94 -6.21
C ALA A 854 19.38 -6.80 -6.68
N CYS A 855 18.23 -6.67 -6.04
CA CYS A 855 16.99 -7.28 -6.51
C CYS A 855 15.78 -6.44 -6.08
N TYR A 856 14.67 -6.57 -6.82
CA TYR A 856 13.40 -5.96 -6.48
C TYR A 856 12.52 -6.93 -5.70
N ILE A 857 12.00 -6.50 -4.54
CA ILE A 857 11.10 -7.28 -3.71
C ILE A 857 10.15 -6.39 -2.90
N GLY A 858 8.85 -6.68 -2.96
CA GLY A 858 7.82 -6.02 -2.15
C GLY A 858 7.83 -4.48 -2.24
N GLY A 859 8.03 -3.88 -3.41
CA GLY A 859 8.04 -2.42 -3.53
C GLY A 859 9.35 -1.76 -3.09
N GLN A 860 10.43 -2.53 -2.93
CA GLN A 860 11.75 -2.03 -2.57
C GLN A 860 12.81 -2.65 -3.49
N ILE A 861 13.83 -1.88 -3.84
CA ILE A 861 15.09 -2.43 -4.35
C ILE A 861 16.00 -2.64 -3.14
N ILE A 862 16.49 -3.87 -2.98
CA ILE A 862 17.43 -4.24 -1.93
C ILE A 862 18.80 -4.41 -2.58
N VAL A 863 19.80 -3.70 -2.06
CA VAL A 863 21.20 -3.81 -2.43
C VAL A 863 21.98 -4.32 -1.23
N PHE A 864 22.83 -5.33 -1.45
CA PHE A 864 23.62 -5.92 -0.38
C PHE A 864 25.08 -6.12 -0.80
N GLY A 865 25.99 -5.94 0.18
CA GLY A 865 27.41 -6.21 0.04
C GLY A 865 28.12 -5.31 -0.98
N GLY A 866 29.22 -5.79 -1.54
CA GLY A 866 30.07 -5.03 -2.44
C GLY A 866 31.25 -4.34 -1.74
N MET A 867 31.88 -3.39 -2.43
CA MET A 867 32.95 -2.56 -1.88
C MET A 867 32.83 -1.12 -2.35
N ALA A 868 33.35 -0.19 -1.53
CA ALA A 868 33.27 1.25 -1.77
C ALA A 868 34.58 1.92 -2.23
N SER A 869 35.62 1.12 -2.47
CA SER A 869 36.98 1.59 -2.80
C SER A 869 37.42 1.04 -4.16
N ASN A 870 38.44 1.66 -4.76
CA ASN A 870 39.01 1.16 -6.01
C ASN A 870 39.78 -0.15 -5.74
N PRO A 871 39.40 -1.31 -6.33
CA PRO A 871 40.08 -2.58 -6.11
C PRO A 871 41.51 -2.63 -6.69
N PHE A 872 41.88 -1.66 -7.52
CA PHE A 872 43.19 -1.57 -8.17
C PHE A 872 44.18 -0.65 -7.45
N ASP A 873 43.73 0.09 -6.44
CA ASP A 873 44.62 0.94 -5.64
C ASP A 873 45.54 0.07 -4.76
N ARG A 874 46.85 0.26 -4.93
CA ARG A 874 47.91 -0.49 -4.25
C ARG A 874 48.57 0.30 -3.10
N SER A 875 48.22 1.57 -2.94
CA SER A 875 48.86 2.48 -1.97
C SER A 875 48.58 2.08 -0.51
N ASP A 876 47.43 1.48 -0.23
CA ASP A 876 47.13 0.84 1.05
C ASP A 876 46.14 -0.32 0.89
N GLN A 877 46.64 -1.55 0.67
CA GLN A 877 45.79 -2.74 0.51
C GLN A 877 44.97 -3.10 1.78
N ASN A 878 45.26 -2.49 2.94
CA ASN A 878 44.46 -2.63 4.15
C ASN A 878 43.30 -1.62 4.23
N SER A 879 43.23 -0.65 3.31
CA SER A 879 42.15 0.36 3.23
C SER A 879 40.91 -0.09 2.43
N ALA A 880 40.94 -1.30 1.85
CA ALA A 880 39.85 -1.83 1.03
C ALA A 880 38.56 -1.95 1.85
N ARG A 881 37.59 -1.08 1.56
CA ARG A 881 36.31 -0.99 2.27
C ARG A 881 35.28 -1.96 1.70
N TYR A 882 35.29 -3.20 2.20
CA TYR A 882 34.26 -4.21 1.95
C TYR A 882 33.01 -3.93 2.80
N LEU A 883 31.84 -4.08 2.19
CA LEU A 883 30.57 -3.73 2.79
C LEU A 883 29.77 -4.98 3.17
N ASN A 884 29.06 -4.89 4.29
CA ASN A 884 28.10 -5.88 4.78
C ASN A 884 26.72 -5.26 5.08
N ASP A 885 26.51 -4.02 4.66
CA ASP A 885 25.28 -3.27 4.86
C ASP A 885 24.24 -3.61 3.79
N ILE A 886 22.97 -3.35 4.13
CA ILE A 886 21.85 -3.44 3.22
C ILE A 886 21.36 -2.03 2.92
N TRP A 887 21.40 -1.62 1.66
CA TRP A 887 20.73 -0.42 1.20
C TRP A 887 19.36 -0.77 0.64
N ARG A 888 18.33 -0.02 1.05
CA ARG A 888 16.95 -0.20 0.60
C ARG A 888 16.46 1.07 -0.08
N TYR A 889 15.99 0.93 -1.30
CA TYR A 889 15.37 2.00 -2.07
C TYR A 889 13.87 1.71 -2.20
N ASP A 890 13.06 2.46 -1.47
CA ASP A 890 11.60 2.33 -1.46
C ASP A 890 11.03 2.89 -2.79
N VAL A 891 10.50 2.02 -3.66
CA VAL A 891 9.84 2.44 -4.90
C VAL A 891 8.33 2.59 -4.75
N SER A 892 7.74 2.01 -3.71
CA SER A 892 6.33 2.16 -3.35
C SER A 892 6.15 2.29 -1.84
N PRO A 893 5.03 2.86 -1.36
CA PRO A 893 4.68 2.79 0.05
C PRO A 893 4.64 1.35 0.52
N LYS A 894 5.02 1.13 1.79
CA LYS A 894 4.90 -0.18 2.43
C LYS A 894 3.42 -0.58 2.47
N SER A 895 3.15 -1.85 2.22
CA SER A 895 1.80 -2.38 2.38
C SER A 895 1.32 -2.19 3.82
N LEU A 896 0.01 -1.99 4.02
CA LEU A 896 -0.61 -1.90 5.34
C LEU A 896 -0.20 -3.07 6.24
N LYS A 897 -0.11 -4.26 5.66
CA LYS A 897 0.35 -5.47 6.32
C LYS A 897 1.81 -5.40 6.78
N ALA A 898 2.70 -4.89 5.93
CA ALA A 898 4.10 -4.67 6.32
C ALA A 898 4.18 -3.67 7.47
N LEU A 899 3.36 -2.61 7.46
CA LEU A 899 3.24 -1.66 8.58
C LEU A 899 2.67 -2.32 9.85
N CYS A 900 1.68 -3.20 9.73
CA CYS A 900 1.13 -3.93 10.88
C CYS A 900 2.16 -4.91 11.47
N CYS A 901 2.82 -5.74 10.65
CA CYS A 901 3.85 -6.67 11.10
C CYS A 901 5.01 -5.96 11.81
N MET A 902 5.37 -4.75 11.37
CA MET A 902 6.40 -3.94 12.02
C MET A 902 5.99 -3.45 13.44
N ASN A 903 4.70 -3.41 13.76
CA ASN A 903 4.20 -2.79 15.01
C ASN A 903 3.55 -3.77 16.02
N ILE A 904 3.34 -5.05 15.68
CA ILE A 904 2.75 -6.05 16.60
C ILE A 904 3.77 -6.42 17.67
N SER A 905 3.59 -6.10 18.96
CA SER A 905 4.50 -6.46 20.08
C SER A 905 4.50 -7.97 20.43
N TYR A 906 5.59 -8.50 20.99
CA TYR A 906 5.67 -9.91 21.42
C TYR A 906 4.80 -10.26 22.60
N HIS A 907 4.49 -9.29 23.46
CA HIS A 907 3.56 -9.49 24.57
C HIS A 907 2.16 -9.91 24.08
N PHE A 908 1.81 -9.57 22.84
CA PHE A 908 0.58 -10.08 22.19
C PHE A 908 0.67 -11.58 21.83
N LEU A 909 1.87 -12.15 21.63
CA LEU A 909 2.03 -13.56 21.28
C LEU A 909 1.80 -14.51 22.47
N ASP A 910 2.18 -14.10 23.67
CA ASP A 910 1.83 -14.84 24.90
C ASP A 910 0.31 -14.91 25.08
N LEU A 911 -0.40 -13.80 24.82
CA LEU A 911 -1.87 -13.75 24.79
C LEU A 911 -2.46 -14.66 23.72
N LEU A 912 -1.84 -14.76 22.54
CA LEU A 912 -2.33 -15.60 21.43
C LEU A 912 -2.29 -17.10 21.74
N SER A 913 -1.26 -17.56 22.45
CA SER A 913 -1.19 -18.95 22.94
C SER A 913 -2.26 -19.28 23.99
N HIS A 914 -2.62 -18.29 24.82
CA HIS A 914 -3.66 -18.43 25.84
C HIS A 914 -5.09 -18.31 25.27
N TRP A 915 -5.27 -17.59 24.15
CA TRP A 915 -6.59 -17.27 23.58
C TRP A 915 -7.07 -18.24 22.50
N ASN A 916 -6.34 -19.33 22.23
CA ASN A 916 -6.71 -20.35 21.23
C ASN A 916 -7.03 -19.73 19.84
N ILE A 917 -6.34 -18.65 19.48
CA ILE A 917 -6.56 -17.93 18.22
C ILE A 917 -5.94 -18.72 17.08
N THR A 918 -6.79 -19.32 16.23
CA THR A 918 -6.38 -20.14 15.07
C THR A 918 -6.17 -19.33 13.79
N SER A 919 -6.38 -18.00 13.80
CA SER A 919 -6.50 -17.20 12.57
C SER A 919 -5.54 -16.02 12.43
N ILE A 920 -4.47 -15.91 13.23
CA ILE A 920 -3.32 -15.11 12.78
C ILE A 920 -2.53 -16.02 11.86
N SER A 921 -2.27 -15.56 10.62
CA SER A 921 -1.47 -16.37 9.70
C SER A 921 -0.12 -16.67 10.36
N ASP A 922 0.29 -17.93 10.39
CA ASP A 922 1.59 -18.41 10.89
C ASP A 922 2.76 -17.48 10.51
N LYS A 923 2.71 -16.88 9.32
CA LYS A 923 3.70 -15.94 8.78
C LYS A 923 3.80 -14.60 9.53
N ALA A 924 2.69 -14.06 10.05
CA ALA A 924 2.69 -12.85 10.87
C ALA A 924 3.27 -13.14 12.26
N ILE A 925 2.91 -14.27 12.86
CA ILE A 925 3.52 -14.75 14.12
C ILE A 925 5.02 -14.98 13.89
N TRP A 926 5.40 -15.59 12.77
CA TRP A 926 6.80 -15.81 12.40
C TRP A 926 7.59 -14.50 12.26
N SER A 927 7.02 -13.47 11.64
CA SER A 927 7.68 -12.16 11.52
C SER A 927 7.95 -11.52 12.89
N VAL A 928 7.04 -11.68 13.85
CA VAL A 928 7.20 -11.22 15.23
C VAL A 928 8.24 -12.08 15.96
N VAL A 929 8.20 -13.41 15.79
CA VAL A 929 9.22 -14.33 16.33
C VAL A 929 10.62 -13.95 15.86
N LEU A 930 10.80 -13.70 14.56
CA LEU A 930 12.09 -13.26 14.01
C LEU A 930 12.53 -11.92 14.59
N ARG A 931 11.62 -10.95 14.78
CA ARG A 931 11.94 -9.70 15.48
C ARG A 931 12.45 -9.94 16.88
N GLU A 932 11.77 -10.75 17.66
CA GLU A 932 12.16 -10.99 19.05
C GLU A 932 13.44 -11.80 19.16
N ILE A 933 13.66 -12.76 18.26
CA ILE A 933 14.94 -13.44 18.10
C ILE A 933 16.04 -12.41 17.85
N LYS A 934 15.81 -11.43 16.96
CA LYS A 934 16.74 -10.34 16.69
C LYS A 934 16.94 -9.43 17.90
N ALA A 935 15.87 -9.03 18.59
CA ALA A 935 15.92 -8.17 19.77
C ALA A 935 16.68 -8.85 20.91
N TYR A 936 16.43 -10.15 21.12
CA TYR A 936 17.18 -11.00 22.02
C TYR A 936 18.67 -10.96 21.66
N PHE A 937 19.05 -11.26 20.41
CA PHE A 937 20.47 -11.24 20.03
C PHE A 937 21.11 -9.86 20.12
N ARG A 938 20.39 -8.78 19.82
CA ARG A 938 20.87 -7.40 20.03
C ARG A 938 21.10 -7.07 21.52
N SER A 939 20.34 -7.68 22.43
CA SER A 939 20.50 -7.51 23.88
C SER A 939 21.70 -8.27 24.44
N GLN A 940 22.14 -9.33 23.77
CA GLN A 940 23.27 -10.19 24.16
C GLN A 940 24.62 -9.61 23.68
N LYS A 941 24.85 -8.29 23.84
CA LYS A 941 25.95 -7.48 23.26
C LYS A 941 27.39 -7.99 23.41
N ASP A 942 27.64 -9.09 24.13
CA ASP A 942 28.99 -9.58 24.47
C ASP A 942 29.46 -10.86 23.77
N LEU A 943 28.72 -11.40 22.79
CA LEU A 943 29.14 -12.62 22.09
C LEU A 943 30.00 -12.34 20.84
N ASN A 944 31.09 -11.56 20.99
CA ASN A 944 32.27 -11.47 20.10
C ASN A 944 32.14 -12.09 18.68
N GLY A 945 31.22 -11.58 17.85
CA GLY A 945 31.05 -12.04 16.46
C GLY A 945 30.73 -13.53 16.27
N ARG A 946 30.29 -14.27 17.30
CA ARG A 946 29.92 -15.69 17.14
C ARG A 946 28.48 -15.81 16.63
N LYS A 947 28.28 -16.61 15.59
CA LYS A 947 26.94 -17.04 15.15
C LYS A 947 26.27 -17.81 16.28
N LEU A 948 25.06 -17.40 16.66
CA LEU A 948 24.31 -18.02 17.74
C LEU A 948 23.34 -19.04 17.16
N CYS A 949 23.59 -20.30 17.50
CA CYS A 949 22.75 -21.44 17.11
C CYS A 949 21.37 -21.37 17.79
N TRP A 950 20.36 -21.95 17.13
CA TRP A 950 19.00 -22.18 17.63
C TRP A 950 18.91 -22.55 19.12
N THR A 951 19.84 -23.39 19.61
CA THR A 951 19.85 -23.88 21.00
C THR A 951 20.10 -22.80 22.04
N HIS A 952 20.70 -21.66 21.66
CA HIS A 952 20.99 -20.54 22.55
C HIS A 952 19.77 -19.62 22.77
N LEU A 953 18.68 -19.79 22.02
CA LEU A 953 17.47 -19.00 22.22
C LEU A 953 16.75 -19.38 23.53
N PRO A 954 16.11 -18.41 24.22
CA PRO A 954 15.25 -18.69 25.36
C PRO A 954 14.20 -19.75 25.01
N LEU A 955 13.90 -20.64 25.95
CA LEU A 955 12.95 -21.73 25.74
C LEU A 955 11.59 -21.22 25.25
N GLN A 956 11.15 -20.05 25.71
CA GLN A 956 9.92 -19.38 25.30
C GLN A 956 9.92 -19.03 23.80
N LEU A 957 10.98 -18.39 23.30
CA LEU A 957 11.12 -18.03 21.88
C LEU A 957 11.23 -19.28 21.00
N ARG A 958 11.97 -20.31 21.45
CA ARG A 958 12.02 -21.61 20.76
C ARG A 958 10.66 -22.28 20.69
N SER A 959 9.92 -22.31 21.79
CA SER A 959 8.60 -22.95 21.87
C SER A 959 7.56 -22.26 21.00
N LEU A 960 7.59 -20.92 20.96
CA LEU A 960 6.72 -20.12 20.11
C LEU A 960 7.04 -20.32 18.62
N ALA A 961 8.32 -20.36 18.28
CA ALA A 961 8.76 -20.65 16.94
C ALA A 961 8.33 -22.07 16.51
N GLU A 962 8.55 -23.08 17.38
CA GLU A 962 8.06 -24.44 17.17
C GLU A 962 6.54 -24.52 17.02
N TYR A 963 5.78 -23.74 17.79
CA TYR A 963 4.32 -23.67 17.69
C TYR A 963 3.88 -23.22 16.28
N VAL A 964 4.50 -22.18 15.72
CA VAL A 964 4.26 -21.74 14.34
C VAL A 964 4.57 -22.86 13.34
N PHE A 965 5.61 -23.66 13.60
CA PHE A 965 5.91 -24.85 12.81
C PHE A 965 4.98 -26.05 13.06
N ARG A 966 4.15 -26.09 14.11
CA ARG A 966 3.23 -27.22 14.36
C ARG A 966 1.88 -27.10 13.62
N GLN A 967 1.43 -25.89 13.28
CA GLN A 967 0.09 -25.62 12.73
C GLN A 967 -0.20 -26.15 11.30
N LYS A 968 0.73 -26.86 10.62
CA LYS A 968 0.55 -27.41 9.26
C LYS A 968 0.96 -28.89 9.11
N SER A 969 0.35 -29.78 9.91
CA SER A 969 0.71 -31.21 10.03
C SER A 969 0.30 -32.15 8.87
N ARG A 970 0.32 -31.71 7.59
CA ARG A 970 0.04 -32.63 6.45
C ARG A 970 1.22 -33.01 5.56
N TYR A 971 2.43 -32.44 5.72
CA TYR A 971 3.58 -32.80 4.87
C TYR A 971 4.91 -32.76 5.65
N ALA A 972 5.34 -33.91 6.18
CA ALA A 972 6.54 -34.05 7.02
C ALA A 972 7.90 -34.03 6.27
N ASN A 973 7.93 -33.81 4.94
CA ASN A 973 9.12 -34.03 4.10
C ASN A 973 9.72 -32.79 3.40
N ARG A 974 9.24 -31.56 3.64
CA ARG A 974 9.77 -30.34 2.97
C ARG A 974 10.47 -29.43 3.98
N LYS A 975 11.81 -29.47 4.00
CA LYS A 975 12.70 -28.88 5.00
C LYS A 975 12.87 -27.36 4.82
N ILE A 976 13.65 -26.94 3.82
CA ILE A 976 14.01 -25.53 3.61
C ILE A 976 12.88 -24.67 3.00
N ARG A 977 11.97 -25.26 2.20
CA ARG A 977 10.82 -24.56 1.61
C ARG A 977 9.93 -23.93 2.65
N ARG A 978 9.71 -24.62 3.78
CA ARG A 978 8.83 -24.13 4.83
C ARG A 978 9.44 -22.91 5.52
N LEU A 979 10.74 -22.92 5.75
CA LEU A 979 11.47 -21.77 6.25
C LEU A 979 11.34 -20.59 5.29
N LEU A 980 11.57 -20.81 3.98
CA LEU A 980 11.38 -19.79 2.95
C LEU A 980 9.93 -19.29 2.88
N GLU A 981 8.95 -20.18 2.98
CA GLU A 981 7.52 -19.83 3.02
C GLU A 981 7.16 -19.03 4.26
N LEU A 982 7.73 -19.33 5.43
CA LEU A 982 7.51 -18.56 6.66
C LEU A 982 8.20 -17.19 6.60
N CYS A 983 9.42 -17.13 6.04
CA CYS A 983 10.13 -15.89 5.78
C CYS A 983 9.48 -15.03 4.68
N SER A 984 8.64 -15.63 3.82
CA SER A 984 7.84 -14.90 2.82
C SER A 984 6.48 -14.45 3.38
N SER A 985 6.03 -13.24 3.06
CA SER A 985 4.68 -12.77 3.36
C SER A 985 3.64 -13.50 2.47
N PRO A 986 2.35 -13.58 2.83
CA PRO A 986 1.29 -13.86 1.86
C PRO A 986 1.07 -12.63 0.96
N ARG A 987 0.97 -12.83 -0.36
CA ARG A 987 0.41 -11.83 -1.28
C ARG A 987 -1.05 -11.53 -0.93
#